data_AF-A0A8D1NXX9-F1
#
_entry.id   AF-A0A8D1NXX9-F1
#
_cell.length_a   1.000
_cell.length_b   1.000
_cell.length_c   1.000
_cell.angle_alpha   90.00
_cell.angle_beta   90.00
_cell.angle_gamma   90.00
#
_symmetry.space_group_name_H-M   'P 1'
#
loop_
_entity.id
_entity.type
_entity.pdbx_description
1 polymer ?
#
loop_
_entity_poly.entity_id
_entity_poly.type
_entity_poly.pdbx_seq_one_letter_code
_entity_poly.pdbx_strand_id
1 'polypeptide(L)'
;MAETDSPDFDLLWYLEKLNKKEFMSLKNHLKQECLEIGLPEIPGFDLRTAKPDLVNLLTTFYEAQHVWNMMLSIFQKIRRADLCEKIKARRKRNRETHKALIKNKILLQWEKCLFENVHNTFYEETIVEVLRKLDTVYDPRSTFYTKDVFLVGEKGAGKTMVMKVVLLQWTHGDIWKDVISYIVHLTSHEINQMSESSLVELISKEWPSGQAPVADILSDSQKLLFILEDMDNVDASLNVDESALCSDSRKHVPVSVLLSSLFKRKMAPGSLFLISLRPDGKAAVTASMKKNYCITLKFSDEKRKKYFALFFKDSQKAARALKLVQENDMFVNLCQVPVSCWITCVALNRQVEMGGEGKLSCQTLTDLYAHFLANTLTSGAGMTTSQCRRTLLERLCLLALEGLWHDTLHFTDGDLRSVGLTKADVSALKALRILLPSSNCTDHHTFVHLKIQEFCAAVGYMMLLSECQIPSANKKYPERRERYNDFSPITTSIFGLLNEKRRKILETSIGCNLLTGELKKYFLQKMKYVGDHPKTVEHHTPLFYCLFENQDEEFVKQIMDSFLEVTIYIQENKDLMVSLYCLEHCRLLQKLKLSVQCIFENKEPHISKMRSLVYWRDLCNLLHTKENLKELEICNSDFDDTSERVLCKALTHGSCHLQTLKLSYLSVGTRFEDVFRAIVYNPNLKFLSLNCVPHSLKMFSLLGGVLENPVCRIQHLSILEEWLNISVQKSMLV
;
A
#
# COMPACT_ATOMS: atom_id res chain seq x y z
N MET A 1 -39.76 40.82 -17.01
CA MET A 1 -38.39 41.22 -17.38
C MET A 1 -37.46 40.49 -16.41
N ALA A 2 -36.86 39.42 -16.88
CA ALA A 2 -35.90 38.63 -16.10
C ALA A 2 -34.58 39.41 -16.04
N GLU A 3 -34.08 39.69 -14.84
CA GLU A 3 -32.72 40.17 -14.63
C GLU A 3 -31.77 39.03 -15.02
N THR A 4 -31.17 39.18 -16.19
CA THR A 4 -30.08 38.36 -16.71
C THR A 4 -28.82 38.55 -15.86
N ASP A 5 -28.15 37.42 -15.62
CA ASP A 5 -26.99 37.21 -14.76
C ASP A 5 -25.87 38.26 -14.87
N SER A 6 -25.62 38.95 -13.74
CA SER A 6 -24.39 39.69 -13.44
C SER A 6 -23.57 38.84 -12.45
N PRO A 7 -22.22 38.85 -12.47
CA PRO A 7 -21.41 38.12 -11.50
C PRO A 7 -21.58 38.74 -10.09
N ASP A 8 -22.66 38.33 -9.42
CA ASP A 8 -23.16 38.60 -8.07
C ASP A 8 -22.48 39.75 -7.28
N PHE A 9 -22.78 40.98 -7.72
CA PHE A 9 -22.60 42.30 -7.07
C PHE A 9 -21.18 42.64 -6.58
N ASP A 10 -20.49 43.45 -7.38
CA ASP A 10 -19.25 44.13 -6.99
C ASP A 10 -19.43 44.98 -5.72
N LEU A 11 -18.36 45.17 -4.94
CA LEU A 11 -18.32 45.95 -3.70
C LEU A 11 -18.92 47.34 -3.88
N LEU A 12 -18.71 47.95 -5.06
CA LEU A 12 -19.27 49.25 -5.40
C LEU A 12 -20.79 49.29 -5.25
N TRP A 13 -21.49 48.24 -5.70
CA TRP A 13 -22.95 48.15 -5.59
C TRP A 13 -23.41 48.18 -4.13
N TYR A 14 -22.69 47.51 -3.23
CA TYR A 14 -23.01 47.53 -1.80
C TYR A 14 -22.79 48.92 -1.20
N LEU A 15 -21.69 49.58 -1.57
CA LEU A 15 -21.42 50.95 -1.13
C LEU A 15 -22.46 51.93 -1.67
N GLU A 16 -22.94 51.77 -2.89
CA GLU A 16 -23.99 52.60 -3.50
C GLU A 16 -25.30 52.55 -2.71
N LYS A 17 -25.65 51.42 -2.09
CA LYS A 17 -26.83 51.29 -1.23
C LYS A 17 -26.73 52.05 0.09
N LEU A 18 -25.56 52.59 0.45
CA LEU A 18 -25.39 53.40 1.66
C LEU A 18 -25.73 54.87 1.38
N ASN A 19 -26.53 55.48 2.25
CA ASN A 19 -26.71 56.94 2.23
C ASN A 19 -25.43 57.66 2.71
N LYS A 20 -25.38 58.99 2.61
CA LYS A 20 -24.18 59.77 2.99
C LYS A 20 -23.75 59.55 4.44
N LYS A 21 -24.70 59.46 5.38
CA LYS A 21 -24.43 59.27 6.81
C LYS A 21 -23.88 57.87 7.09
N GLU A 22 -24.48 56.86 6.48
CA GLU A 22 -24.04 55.46 6.58
C GLU A 22 -22.66 55.26 5.98
N PHE A 23 -22.37 55.87 4.83
CA PHE A 23 -21.05 55.78 4.20
C PHE A 23 -19.96 56.47 5.02
N MET A 24 -20.26 57.62 5.65
CA MET A 24 -19.33 58.25 6.60
C MET A 24 -19.10 57.37 7.83
N SER A 25 -20.16 56.72 8.34
CA SER A 25 -20.02 55.75 9.44
C SER A 25 -19.12 54.58 9.03
N LEU A 26 -19.29 54.04 7.83
CA LEU A 26 -18.45 52.97 7.30
C LEU A 26 -16.96 53.37 7.28
N LYS A 27 -16.64 54.57 6.77
CA LYS A 27 -15.25 55.07 6.74
C LYS A 27 -14.63 55.18 8.13
N ASN A 28 -15.41 55.60 9.13
CA ASN A 28 -14.94 55.71 10.51
C ASN A 28 -14.62 54.33 11.11
N HIS A 29 -15.43 53.31 10.82
CA HIS A 29 -15.19 51.95 11.30
C HIS A 29 -14.05 51.24 10.55
N LEU A 30 -13.76 51.65 9.30
CA LEU A 30 -12.72 51.02 8.47
C LEU A 30 -11.35 51.01 9.15
N LYS A 31 -10.91 52.14 9.72
CA LYS A 31 -9.61 52.23 10.41
C LYS A 31 -9.53 51.29 11.62
N GLN A 32 -10.60 51.23 12.40
CA GLN A 32 -10.67 50.39 13.59
C GLN A 32 -10.67 48.89 13.22
N GLU A 33 -11.40 48.51 12.16
CA GLU A 33 -11.45 47.14 11.68
C GLU A 33 -10.11 46.66 11.10
N CYS A 34 -9.37 47.50 10.37
CA CYS A 34 -8.03 47.16 9.90
C CYS A 34 -7.11 46.79 11.07
N LEU A 35 -7.17 47.54 12.18
CA LEU A 35 -6.42 47.27 13.41
C LEU A 35 -6.90 45.98 14.09
N GLU A 36 -8.22 45.77 14.21
CA GLU A 36 -8.80 44.57 14.83
C GLU A 36 -8.44 43.28 14.08
N ILE A 37 -8.31 43.34 12.75
CA ILE A 37 -8.00 42.19 11.87
C ILE A 37 -6.49 42.03 11.64
N GLY A 38 -5.67 42.98 12.11
CA GLY A 38 -4.21 42.94 11.96
C GLY A 38 -3.72 43.23 10.53
N LEU A 39 -4.49 43.99 9.75
CA LEU A 39 -4.13 44.42 8.41
C LEU A 39 -3.33 45.73 8.44
N PRO A 40 -2.34 45.91 7.54
CA PRO A 40 -1.60 47.17 7.45
C PRO A 40 -2.52 48.33 7.08
N GLU A 41 -2.23 49.54 7.55
CA GLU A 41 -3.04 50.73 7.22
C GLU A 41 -3.06 51.01 5.71
N ILE A 42 -4.20 51.48 5.19
CA ILE A 42 -4.39 51.78 3.77
C ILE A 42 -3.63 53.07 3.41
N PRO A 43 -2.57 53.02 2.58
CA PRO A 43 -1.87 54.21 2.13
C PRO A 43 -2.79 55.11 1.29
N GLY A 44 -2.87 56.39 1.64
CA GLY A 44 -3.68 57.38 0.89
C GLY A 44 -5.19 57.38 1.20
N PHE A 45 -5.67 56.58 2.16
CA PHE A 45 -7.07 56.64 2.59
C PHE A 45 -7.36 57.89 3.42
N ASP A 46 -8.38 58.65 3.02
CA ASP A 46 -8.91 59.77 3.78
C ASP A 46 -10.44 59.72 3.90
N LEU A 47 -11.01 60.59 4.74
CA LEU A 47 -12.46 60.66 4.90
C LEU A 47 -13.19 61.26 3.68
N ARG A 48 -12.47 61.86 2.71
CA ARG A 48 -13.02 62.49 1.49
C ARG A 48 -13.12 61.51 0.30
N THR A 49 -12.45 60.37 0.38
CA THR A 49 -12.39 59.32 -0.66
C THR A 49 -13.79 58.92 -1.16
N ALA A 50 -14.04 58.95 -2.47
CA ALA A 50 -15.35 58.59 -3.02
C ALA A 50 -15.58 57.07 -2.98
N LYS A 51 -16.83 56.62 -3.22
CA LYS A 51 -17.16 55.17 -3.23
C LYS A 51 -16.30 54.37 -4.23
N PRO A 52 -16.14 54.77 -5.51
CA PRO A 52 -15.30 54.03 -6.46
C PRO A 52 -13.82 54.00 -6.07
N ASP A 53 -13.29 55.13 -5.60
CA ASP A 53 -11.90 55.24 -5.17
C ASP A 53 -11.61 54.34 -3.95
N LEU A 54 -12.58 54.24 -3.04
CA LEU A 54 -12.48 53.35 -1.88
C LEU A 54 -12.44 51.88 -2.30
N VAL A 55 -13.25 51.48 -3.30
CA VAL A 55 -13.20 50.11 -3.85
C VAL A 55 -11.82 49.82 -4.42
N ASN A 56 -11.28 50.71 -5.26
CA ASN A 56 -9.96 50.54 -5.88
C ASN A 56 -8.83 50.45 -4.85
N LEU A 57 -8.87 51.27 -3.80
CA LEU A 57 -7.91 51.20 -2.70
C LEU A 57 -7.98 49.85 -1.99
N LEU A 58 -9.19 49.42 -1.59
CA LEU A 58 -9.38 48.17 -0.86
C LEU A 58 -8.96 46.93 -1.68
N THR A 59 -9.27 46.90 -2.98
CA THR A 59 -8.94 45.76 -3.85
C THR A 59 -7.47 45.73 -4.26
N THR A 60 -6.76 46.86 -4.20
CA THR A 60 -5.32 46.94 -4.47
C THR A 60 -4.51 46.47 -3.26
N PHE A 61 -4.85 46.92 -2.06
CA PHE A 61 -4.06 46.66 -0.85
C PHE A 61 -4.40 45.37 -0.12
N TYR A 62 -5.62 44.86 -0.27
CA TYR A 62 -6.07 43.67 0.44
C TYR A 62 -6.61 42.60 -0.50
N GLU A 63 -6.42 41.35 -0.11
CA GLU A 63 -7.11 40.25 -0.77
C GLU A 63 -8.62 40.31 -0.47
N ALA A 64 -9.44 39.94 -1.46
CA ALA A 64 -10.88 40.18 -1.45
C ALA A 64 -11.61 39.57 -0.24
N GLN A 65 -11.15 38.43 0.30
CA GLN A 65 -11.73 37.82 1.50
C GLN A 65 -11.65 38.72 2.73
N HIS A 66 -10.54 39.45 2.89
CA HIS A 66 -10.36 40.37 4.01
C HIS A 66 -11.31 41.56 3.88
N VAL A 67 -11.44 42.07 2.65
CA VAL A 67 -12.40 43.14 2.33
C VAL A 67 -13.83 42.68 2.64
N TRP A 68 -14.27 41.53 2.15
CA TRP A 68 -15.64 41.06 2.40
C TRP A 68 -15.95 40.76 3.86
N ASN A 69 -14.99 40.24 4.63
CA ASN A 69 -15.16 40.03 6.07
C ASN A 69 -15.28 41.35 6.83
N MET A 70 -14.40 42.31 6.52
CA MET A 70 -14.45 43.65 7.07
C MET A 70 -15.79 44.33 6.75
N MET A 71 -16.23 44.26 5.49
CA MET A 71 -17.49 44.84 5.05
C MET A 71 -18.70 44.21 5.76
N LEU A 72 -18.70 42.89 5.95
CA LEU A 72 -19.75 42.21 6.71
C LEU A 72 -19.80 42.69 8.17
N SER A 73 -18.64 42.80 8.83
CA SER A 73 -18.53 43.32 10.20
C SER A 73 -19.03 44.78 10.29
N ILE A 74 -18.55 45.65 9.39
CA ILE A 74 -18.96 47.05 9.37
C ILE A 74 -20.47 47.17 9.10
N PHE A 75 -21.02 46.41 8.16
CA PHE A 75 -22.47 46.41 7.91
C PHE A 75 -23.30 45.99 9.13
N GLN A 76 -22.78 45.08 9.95
CA GLN A 76 -23.40 44.76 11.25
C GLN A 76 -23.31 45.94 12.21
N LYS A 77 -22.13 46.57 12.35
CA LYS A 77 -21.91 47.75 13.22
C LYS A 77 -22.78 48.94 12.84
N ILE A 78 -22.99 49.20 11.54
CA ILE A 78 -23.87 50.27 11.03
C ILE A 78 -25.35 49.87 10.91
N ARG A 79 -25.73 48.68 11.39
CA ARG A 79 -27.11 48.15 11.43
C ARG A 79 -27.78 47.97 10.06
N ARG A 80 -27.00 47.66 9.01
CA ARG A 80 -27.51 47.33 7.67
C ARG A 80 -27.72 45.82 7.50
N ALA A 81 -28.71 45.28 8.21
CA ALA A 81 -29.03 43.86 8.20
C ALA A 81 -29.39 43.34 6.79
N ASP A 82 -30.02 44.17 5.96
CA ASP A 82 -30.35 43.84 4.57
C ASP A 82 -29.11 43.50 3.71
N LEU A 83 -28.01 44.23 3.91
CA LEU A 83 -26.74 43.98 3.22
C LEU A 83 -26.02 42.77 3.80
N CYS A 84 -26.07 42.57 5.12
CA CYS A 84 -25.52 41.38 5.77
C CYS A 84 -26.21 40.11 5.28
N GLU A 85 -27.54 40.09 5.18
CA GLU A 85 -28.29 38.93 4.68
C GLU A 85 -27.99 38.64 3.22
N LYS A 86 -27.76 39.66 2.38
CA LYS A 86 -27.30 39.46 0.99
C LYS A 86 -25.93 38.78 0.91
N ILE A 87 -24.96 39.20 1.72
CA ILE A 87 -23.65 38.55 1.79
C ILE A 87 -23.79 37.10 2.26
N LYS A 88 -24.59 36.85 3.31
CA LYS A 88 -24.83 35.49 3.82
C LYS A 88 -25.53 34.60 2.78
N ALA A 89 -26.51 35.14 2.06
CA ALA A 89 -27.22 34.43 0.99
C ALA A 89 -26.28 34.08 -0.17
N ARG A 90 -25.44 35.02 -0.61
CA ARG A 90 -24.38 34.77 -1.62
C ARG A 90 -23.46 33.64 -1.17
N ARG A 91 -22.92 33.72 0.05
CA ARG A 91 -22.06 32.67 0.63
C ARG A 91 -22.76 31.31 0.71
N LYS A 92 -24.06 31.27 1.06
CA LYS A 92 -24.85 30.04 1.09
C LYS A 92 -24.98 29.41 -0.30
N ARG A 93 -25.36 30.21 -1.31
CA ARG A 93 -25.44 29.77 -2.71
C ARG A 93 -24.10 29.21 -3.18
N ASN A 94 -23.00 29.90 -2.90
CA ASN A 94 -21.65 29.46 -3.27
C ASN A 94 -21.26 28.11 -2.64
N ARG A 95 -21.66 27.85 -1.39
CA ARG A 95 -21.45 26.53 -0.75
C ARG A 95 -22.28 25.42 -1.44
N GLU A 96 -23.54 25.70 -1.75
CA GLU A 96 -24.43 24.75 -2.43
C GLU A 96 -23.93 24.43 -3.85
N THR A 97 -23.51 25.44 -4.60
CA THR A 97 -22.88 25.28 -5.92
C THR A 97 -21.61 24.43 -5.82
N HIS A 98 -20.73 24.70 -4.84
CA HIS A 98 -19.52 23.90 -4.65
C HIS A 98 -19.83 22.42 -4.37
N LYS A 99 -20.81 22.16 -3.49
CA LYS A 99 -21.27 20.78 -3.21
C LYS A 99 -21.78 20.08 -4.48
N ALA A 100 -22.53 20.78 -5.33
CA ALA A 100 -23.03 20.23 -6.59
C ALA A 100 -21.88 19.91 -7.58
N LEU A 101 -20.89 20.79 -7.69
CA LEU A 101 -19.71 20.58 -8.54
C LEU A 101 -18.93 19.34 -8.10
N ILE A 102 -18.61 19.24 -6.81
CA ILE A 102 -17.90 18.09 -6.24
C ILE A 102 -18.72 16.80 -6.41
N LYS A 103 -20.05 16.85 -6.16
CA LYS A 103 -20.93 15.70 -6.35
C LYS A 103 -20.90 15.20 -7.80
N ASN A 104 -21.01 16.10 -8.78
CA ASN A 104 -20.96 15.75 -10.20
C ASN A 104 -19.59 15.16 -10.59
N LYS A 105 -18.49 15.75 -10.11
CA LYS A 105 -17.14 15.22 -10.33
C LYS A 105 -17.03 13.77 -9.85
N ILE A 106 -17.48 13.50 -8.62
CA ILE A 106 -17.37 12.18 -8.00
C ILE A 106 -18.28 11.18 -8.69
N LEU A 107 -19.54 11.54 -8.98
CA LEU A 107 -20.47 10.66 -9.69
C LEU A 107 -19.92 10.25 -11.07
N LEU A 108 -19.34 11.19 -11.83
CA LEU A 108 -18.67 10.87 -13.10
C LEU A 108 -17.47 9.94 -12.91
N GLN A 109 -16.69 10.09 -11.84
CA GLN A 109 -15.61 9.16 -11.51
C GLN A 109 -16.13 7.81 -11.00
N TRP A 110 -17.30 7.78 -10.37
CA TRP A 110 -17.92 6.60 -9.77
C TRP A 110 -18.64 5.75 -10.82
N GLU A 111 -19.33 6.37 -11.79
CA GLU A 111 -19.88 5.69 -12.97
C GLU A 111 -18.77 5.08 -13.84
N LYS A 112 -17.59 5.71 -13.86
CA LYS A 112 -16.37 5.16 -14.46
C LYS A 112 -15.68 4.11 -13.59
N CYS A 113 -16.03 3.99 -12.30
CA CYS A 113 -15.38 3.02 -11.41
C CYS A 113 -15.77 1.60 -11.82
N LEU A 114 -14.75 0.89 -12.28
CA LEU A 114 -14.83 -0.42 -12.88
C LEU A 114 -14.92 -1.57 -11.84
N PHE A 115 -15.56 -1.37 -10.69
CA PHE A 115 -15.67 -2.42 -9.69
C PHE A 115 -17.15 -2.74 -9.46
N GLU A 116 -17.51 -4.03 -9.47
CA GLU A 116 -18.89 -4.51 -9.25
C GLU A 116 -19.51 -3.89 -7.99
N ASN A 117 -20.85 -3.94 -7.87
CA ASN A 117 -21.60 -3.54 -6.67
C ASN A 117 -20.94 -4.02 -5.36
N VAL A 118 -20.25 -5.17 -5.38
CA VAL A 118 -19.53 -5.74 -4.22
C VAL A 118 -18.55 -4.76 -3.58
N HIS A 119 -17.69 -4.08 -4.36
CA HIS A 119 -16.71 -3.15 -3.76
C HIS A 119 -17.40 -1.92 -3.17
N ASN A 120 -18.40 -1.37 -3.88
CA ASN A 120 -19.14 -0.20 -3.41
C ASN A 120 -19.90 -0.53 -2.13
N THR A 121 -20.70 -1.60 -2.13
CA THR A 121 -21.43 -2.09 -0.95
C THR A 121 -20.47 -2.42 0.18
N PHE A 122 -19.32 -3.05 -0.09
CA PHE A 122 -18.32 -3.33 0.92
C PHE A 122 -17.83 -2.06 1.61
N TYR A 123 -17.45 -1.03 0.85
CA TYR A 123 -16.98 0.22 1.45
C TYR A 123 -18.12 0.98 2.13
N GLU A 124 -19.32 1.05 1.55
CA GLU A 124 -20.50 1.64 2.19
C GLU A 124 -20.75 1.03 3.58
N GLU A 125 -20.67 -0.30 3.71
CA GLU A 125 -20.93 -0.95 4.99
C GLU A 125 -19.73 -1.01 5.95
N THR A 126 -18.49 -0.86 5.48
CA THR A 126 -17.29 -0.97 6.36
C THR A 126 -16.66 0.36 6.71
N ILE A 127 -16.98 1.42 5.98
CA ILE A 127 -16.42 2.76 6.20
C ILE A 127 -17.07 3.48 7.38
N VAL A 128 -18.22 3.01 7.88
CA VAL A 128 -18.95 3.63 9.00
C VAL A 128 -18.03 3.94 10.19
N GLU A 129 -17.12 3.02 10.52
CA GLU A 129 -16.14 3.24 11.60
C GLU A 129 -15.16 4.37 11.29
N VAL A 130 -14.70 4.46 10.05
CA VAL A 130 -13.79 5.51 9.57
C VAL A 130 -14.51 6.86 9.54
N LEU A 131 -15.75 6.91 9.03
CA LEU A 131 -16.57 8.13 9.02
C LEU A 131 -16.78 8.67 10.43
N ARG A 132 -17.19 7.81 11.38
CA ARG A 132 -17.37 8.20 12.78
C ARG A 132 -16.06 8.75 13.39
N LYS A 133 -14.92 8.13 13.10
CA LYS A 133 -13.61 8.63 13.54
C LYS A 133 -13.32 10.01 12.93
N LEU A 134 -13.55 10.18 11.63
CA LEU A 134 -13.35 11.45 10.93
C LEU A 134 -14.24 12.57 11.49
N ASP A 135 -15.53 12.31 11.71
CA ASP A 135 -16.45 13.28 12.33
C ASP A 135 -15.97 13.68 13.74
N THR A 136 -15.58 12.69 14.55
CA THR A 136 -15.09 12.93 15.92
C THR A 136 -13.80 13.75 15.95
N VAL A 137 -12.92 13.54 14.97
CA VAL A 137 -11.59 14.19 14.94
C VAL A 137 -11.66 15.62 14.41
N TYR A 138 -12.64 15.94 13.54
CA TYR A 138 -12.82 17.30 13.05
C TYR A 138 -13.80 18.14 13.87
N ASP A 139 -14.57 17.55 14.79
CA ASP A 139 -15.42 18.32 15.71
C ASP A 139 -14.57 19.12 16.72
N PRO A 140 -14.64 20.47 16.73
CA PRO A 140 -13.90 21.29 17.68
C PRO A 140 -14.26 21.03 19.15
N ARG A 141 -15.41 20.41 19.42
CA ARG A 141 -15.86 20.03 20.77
C ARG A 141 -15.24 18.73 21.28
N SER A 142 -14.56 17.98 20.42
CA SER A 142 -13.96 16.69 20.74
C SER A 142 -12.59 16.84 21.39
N THR A 143 -12.28 15.96 22.35
CA THR A 143 -10.94 15.86 22.95
C THR A 143 -9.87 15.43 21.93
N PHE A 144 -10.29 14.72 20.88
CA PHE A 144 -9.43 14.26 19.79
C PHE A 144 -9.32 15.26 18.63
N TYR A 145 -9.85 16.48 18.80
CA TYR A 145 -9.87 17.50 17.75
C TYR A 145 -8.47 17.74 17.18
N THR A 146 -8.35 17.61 15.85
CA THR A 146 -7.18 18.06 15.11
C THR A 146 -7.56 18.59 13.74
N LYS A 147 -6.69 19.43 13.20
CA LYS A 147 -6.80 19.98 11.84
C LYS A 147 -6.11 19.10 10.80
N ASP A 148 -5.19 18.24 11.23
CA ASP A 148 -4.37 17.42 10.35
C ASP A 148 -4.66 15.93 10.60
N VAL A 149 -5.28 15.25 9.62
CA VAL A 149 -5.66 13.84 9.69
C VAL A 149 -4.99 13.05 8.58
N PHE A 150 -4.35 11.94 8.96
CA PHE A 150 -3.69 11.03 8.04
C PHE A 150 -4.48 9.74 7.88
N LEU A 151 -4.86 9.42 6.65
CA LEU A 151 -5.43 8.14 6.26
C LEU A 151 -4.31 7.22 5.75
N VAL A 152 -3.80 6.37 6.64
CA VAL A 152 -2.60 5.56 6.37
C VAL A 152 -2.98 4.14 6.01
N GLY A 153 -2.40 3.58 4.95
CA GLY A 153 -2.60 2.18 4.61
C GLY A 153 -1.77 1.74 3.41
N GLU A 154 -1.59 0.43 3.29
CA GLU A 154 -0.83 -0.18 2.21
C GLU A 154 -1.40 0.11 0.81
N LYS A 155 -0.62 -0.19 -0.23
CA LYS A 155 -1.09 -0.13 -1.62
C LYS A 155 -2.29 -1.08 -1.78
N GLY A 156 -3.40 -0.58 -2.34
CA GLY A 156 -4.62 -1.37 -2.50
C GLY A 156 -5.51 -1.46 -1.25
N ALA A 157 -5.14 -0.86 -0.11
CA ALA A 157 -5.94 -0.90 1.13
C ALA A 157 -7.29 -0.15 1.07
N GLY A 158 -7.57 0.57 -0.02
CA GLY A 158 -8.85 1.25 -0.24
C GLY A 158 -8.90 2.73 0.10
N LYS A 159 -7.74 3.39 0.28
CA LYS A 159 -7.66 4.82 0.65
C LYS A 159 -8.50 5.72 -0.25
N THR A 160 -8.33 5.61 -1.57
CA THR A 160 -9.11 6.36 -2.57
C THR A 160 -10.61 6.06 -2.49
N MET A 161 -11.01 4.80 -2.27
CA MET A 161 -12.43 4.46 -2.11
C MET A 161 -13.03 5.09 -0.87
N VAL A 162 -12.28 5.11 0.24
CA VAL A 162 -12.68 5.80 1.47
C VAL A 162 -12.87 7.29 1.21
N MET A 163 -11.92 7.95 0.54
CA MET A 163 -12.00 9.38 0.21
C MET A 163 -13.19 9.70 -0.69
N LYS A 164 -13.48 8.88 -1.70
CA LYS A 164 -14.65 9.06 -2.57
C LYS A 164 -15.96 8.94 -1.79
N VAL A 165 -16.10 7.95 -0.90
CA VAL A 165 -17.30 7.82 -0.06
C VAL A 165 -17.43 8.99 0.90
N VAL A 166 -16.34 9.41 1.56
CA VAL A 166 -16.31 10.58 2.46
C VAL A 166 -16.81 11.83 1.73
N LEU A 167 -16.27 12.09 0.55
CA LEU A 167 -16.71 13.23 -0.26
C LEU A 167 -18.19 13.12 -0.62
N LEU A 168 -18.67 11.93 -1.03
CA LEU A 168 -20.07 11.70 -1.37
C LEU A 168 -20.99 11.96 -0.16
N GLN A 169 -20.66 11.45 1.02
CA GLN A 169 -21.43 11.67 2.26
C GLN A 169 -21.47 13.16 2.65
N TRP A 170 -20.34 13.89 2.49
CA TRP A 170 -20.30 15.33 2.74
C TRP A 170 -21.20 16.12 1.75
N THR A 171 -21.24 15.71 0.48
CA THR A 171 -22.13 16.36 -0.52
C THR A 171 -23.62 16.15 -0.21
N HIS A 172 -23.99 15.00 0.37
CA HIS A 172 -25.36 14.75 0.85
C HIS A 172 -25.68 15.46 2.17
N GLY A 173 -24.64 15.87 2.92
CA GLY A 173 -24.80 16.55 4.21
C GLY A 173 -24.88 15.61 5.40
N ASP A 174 -24.47 14.36 5.23
CA ASP A 174 -24.52 13.31 6.25
C ASP A 174 -23.37 13.44 7.25
N ILE A 175 -22.24 14.04 6.84
CA ILE A 175 -21.06 14.28 7.68
C ILE A 175 -20.61 15.75 7.63
N TRP A 176 -19.90 16.18 8.68
CA TRP A 176 -19.30 17.53 8.80
C TRP A 176 -20.24 18.72 8.56
N LYS A 177 -21.53 18.55 8.83
CA LYS A 177 -22.53 19.62 8.72
C LYS A 177 -22.12 20.82 9.58
N ASP A 178 -22.12 22.01 8.98
CA ASP A 178 -21.70 23.28 9.59
C ASP A 178 -20.22 23.38 10.04
N VAL A 179 -19.46 22.28 9.98
CA VAL A 179 -18.02 22.19 10.26
C VAL A 179 -17.21 22.48 9.00
N ILE A 180 -17.52 21.80 7.89
CA ILE A 180 -16.76 21.93 6.63
C ILE A 180 -17.67 22.48 5.53
N SER A 181 -17.28 23.61 4.96
CA SER A 181 -18.04 24.35 3.95
C SER A 181 -17.52 24.12 2.54
N TYR A 182 -16.21 23.92 2.38
CA TYR A 182 -15.56 23.75 1.09
C TYR A 182 -14.50 22.66 1.18
N ILE A 183 -14.38 21.88 0.11
CA ILE A 183 -13.35 20.84 -0.04
C ILE A 183 -12.58 21.10 -1.33
N VAL A 184 -11.25 21.12 -1.23
CA VAL A 184 -10.33 21.11 -2.38
C VAL A 184 -9.67 19.74 -2.41
N HIS A 185 -9.83 19.01 -3.52
CA HIS A 185 -9.34 17.65 -3.68
C HIS A 185 -8.23 17.59 -4.73
N LEU A 186 -7.07 17.08 -4.34
CA LEU A 186 -5.87 16.97 -5.17
C LEU A 186 -5.29 15.57 -5.07
N THR A 187 -4.96 14.97 -6.22
CA THR A 187 -4.19 13.73 -6.28
C THR A 187 -2.69 14.03 -6.44
N SER A 188 -1.84 13.08 -6.05
CA SER A 188 -0.39 13.20 -6.25
C SER A 188 -0.02 13.44 -7.72
N HIS A 189 -0.78 12.89 -8.67
CA HIS A 189 -0.55 13.12 -10.08
C HIS A 189 -0.82 14.55 -10.51
N GLU A 190 -1.95 15.11 -10.09
CA GLU A 190 -2.29 16.50 -10.39
C GLU A 190 -1.23 17.44 -9.80
N ILE A 191 -0.74 17.13 -8.59
CA ILE A 191 0.34 17.87 -7.94
C ILE A 191 1.64 17.79 -8.77
N ASN A 192 2.05 16.59 -9.21
CA ASN A 192 3.30 16.42 -9.96
C ASN A 192 3.25 17.04 -11.37
N GLN A 193 2.06 17.31 -11.93
CA GLN A 193 1.91 18.04 -13.18
C GLN A 193 2.08 19.56 -13.03
N MET A 194 2.00 20.08 -11.80
CA MET A 194 2.13 21.51 -11.53
C MET A 194 3.59 21.87 -11.27
N SER A 195 4.20 22.67 -12.15
CA SER A 195 5.51 23.28 -11.88
C SER A 195 5.39 24.43 -10.87
N GLU A 196 4.52 25.39 -11.18
CA GLU A 196 4.16 26.54 -10.35
C GLU A 196 2.65 26.73 -10.37
N SER A 197 2.07 27.14 -9.25
CA SER A 197 0.64 27.47 -9.14
C SER A 197 0.38 28.42 -7.97
N SER A 198 -0.85 28.89 -7.84
CA SER A 198 -1.33 29.71 -6.72
C SER A 198 -2.48 29.01 -5.97
N LEU A 199 -2.77 29.45 -4.75
CA LEU A 199 -3.91 28.92 -4.00
C LEU A 199 -5.25 29.25 -4.69
N VAL A 200 -5.33 30.41 -5.34
CA VAL A 200 -6.50 30.82 -6.15
C VAL A 200 -6.75 29.79 -7.25
N GLU A 201 -5.73 29.34 -7.97
CA GLU A 201 -5.87 28.33 -9.02
C GLU A 201 -6.30 26.97 -8.48
N LEU A 202 -5.72 26.53 -7.36
CA LEU A 202 -6.11 25.26 -6.72
C LEU A 202 -7.59 25.25 -6.33
N ILE A 203 -8.10 26.37 -5.82
CA ILE A 203 -9.51 26.51 -5.45
C ILE A 203 -10.40 26.59 -6.71
N SER A 204 -9.93 27.29 -7.74
CA SER A 204 -10.69 27.53 -8.97
C SER A 204 -10.80 26.33 -9.89
N LYS A 205 -9.95 25.31 -9.71
CA LYS A 205 -9.89 24.10 -10.54
C LYS A 205 -11.25 23.41 -10.78
N GLU A 206 -12.09 23.32 -9.75
CA GLU A 206 -13.38 22.61 -9.84
C GLU A 206 -14.51 23.49 -10.40
N TRP A 207 -14.24 24.78 -10.64
CA TRP A 207 -15.23 25.76 -11.06
C TRP A 207 -15.18 25.98 -12.58
N PRO A 208 -16.35 26.04 -13.26
CA PRO A 208 -16.39 26.35 -14.69
C PRO A 208 -15.69 27.68 -15.00
N SER A 209 -14.83 27.68 -16.02
CA SER A 209 -14.13 28.88 -16.52
C SER A 209 -13.32 29.65 -15.46
N GLY A 210 -12.94 29.00 -14.35
CA GLY A 210 -12.15 29.62 -13.27
C GLY A 210 -12.91 30.65 -12.41
N GLN A 211 -14.24 30.69 -12.49
CA GLN A 211 -15.08 31.69 -11.80
C GLN A 211 -15.36 31.34 -10.33
N ALA A 212 -14.41 30.76 -9.61
CA ALA A 212 -14.63 30.39 -8.23
C ALA A 212 -14.80 31.62 -7.33
N PRO A 213 -15.69 31.58 -6.33
CA PRO A 213 -15.86 32.63 -5.34
C PRO A 213 -14.74 32.53 -4.28
N VAL A 214 -13.48 32.67 -4.72
CA VAL A 214 -12.28 32.46 -3.88
C VAL A 214 -12.32 33.34 -2.63
N ALA A 215 -12.79 34.58 -2.77
CA ALA A 215 -12.96 35.50 -1.64
C ALA A 215 -13.93 34.95 -0.58
N ASP A 216 -15.03 34.32 -0.98
CA ASP A 216 -15.97 33.72 -0.03
C ASP A 216 -15.42 32.42 0.58
N ILE A 217 -14.69 31.63 -0.20
CA ILE A 217 -14.07 30.38 0.25
C ILE A 217 -12.99 30.65 1.31
N LEU A 218 -12.11 31.61 1.05
CA LEU A 218 -11.03 32.00 1.96
C LEU A 218 -11.49 32.89 3.12
N SER A 219 -12.72 33.41 3.07
CA SER A 219 -13.28 34.24 4.16
C SER A 219 -13.42 33.49 5.48
N ASP A 220 -13.56 32.16 5.43
CA ASP A 220 -13.59 31.27 6.59
C ASP A 220 -12.74 30.03 6.30
N SER A 221 -11.42 30.24 6.21
CA SER A 221 -10.44 29.18 5.92
C SER A 221 -10.45 28.05 6.94
N GLN A 222 -11.03 28.23 8.13
CA GLN A 222 -11.19 27.15 9.12
C GLN A 222 -12.22 26.09 8.69
N LYS A 223 -13.10 26.41 7.74
CA LYS A 223 -14.08 25.50 7.16
C LYS A 223 -13.66 24.97 5.78
N LEU A 224 -12.42 25.23 5.37
CA LEU A 224 -11.82 24.73 4.14
C LEU A 224 -10.98 23.49 4.44
N LEU A 225 -11.36 22.37 3.83
CA LEU A 225 -10.63 21.10 3.93
C LEU A 225 -9.88 20.83 2.63
N PHE A 226 -8.57 20.58 2.73
CA PHE A 226 -7.77 20.02 1.66
C PHE A 226 -7.72 18.50 1.81
N ILE A 227 -8.16 17.78 0.77
CA ILE A 227 -7.99 16.34 0.67
C ILE A 227 -6.85 16.09 -0.31
N LEU A 228 -5.74 15.53 0.18
CA LEU A 228 -4.55 15.24 -0.62
C LEU A 228 -4.36 13.72 -0.71
N GLU A 229 -4.44 13.17 -1.92
CA GLU A 229 -4.35 11.73 -2.15
C GLU A 229 -2.94 11.25 -2.53
N ASP A 230 -2.53 10.14 -1.90
CA ASP A 230 -1.29 9.40 -2.19
C ASP A 230 -0.03 10.29 -2.15
N MET A 231 0.10 11.08 -1.09
CA MET A 231 1.20 12.04 -0.91
C MET A 231 2.59 11.39 -0.92
N ASP A 232 2.70 10.09 -0.70
CA ASP A 232 3.94 9.33 -0.84
C ASP A 232 4.43 9.18 -2.29
N ASN A 233 3.62 9.56 -3.29
CA ASN A 233 3.99 9.58 -4.70
C ASN A 233 4.23 11.00 -5.25
N VAL A 234 4.29 12.02 -4.38
CA VAL A 234 4.59 13.39 -4.79
C VAL A 234 6.11 13.57 -4.94
N ASP A 235 6.55 14.08 -6.10
CA ASP A 235 7.98 14.24 -6.41
C ASP A 235 8.60 15.48 -5.74
N ALA A 236 7.76 16.43 -5.33
CA ALA A 236 8.19 17.69 -4.74
C ALA A 236 8.71 17.53 -3.30
N SER A 237 9.90 18.06 -3.02
CA SER A 237 10.42 18.14 -1.65
C SER A 237 9.61 19.12 -0.81
N LEU A 238 9.10 18.66 0.34
CA LEU A 238 8.29 19.45 1.28
C LEU A 238 9.13 20.09 2.40
N ASN A 239 10.47 20.00 2.32
CA ASN A 239 11.39 20.61 3.26
C ASN A 239 11.86 21.97 2.72
N VAL A 240 11.01 22.98 2.85
CA VAL A 240 11.26 24.36 2.39
C VAL A 240 11.55 25.25 3.60
N ASP A 241 12.55 26.13 3.48
CA ASP A 241 12.90 27.12 4.50
C ASP A 241 11.70 28.03 4.81
N GLU A 242 11.52 28.38 6.09
CA GLU A 242 10.43 29.28 6.51
C GLU A 242 10.48 30.64 5.81
N SER A 243 11.67 31.15 5.44
CA SER A 243 11.83 32.43 4.74
C SER A 243 11.32 32.39 3.29
N ALA A 244 11.25 31.20 2.69
CA ALA A 244 10.78 31.01 1.31
C ALA A 244 9.27 30.78 1.21
N LEU A 245 8.57 30.64 2.35
CA LEU A 245 7.13 30.43 2.39
C LEU A 245 6.39 31.68 1.90
N CYS A 246 5.27 31.46 1.21
CA CYS A 246 4.44 32.52 0.66
C CYS A 246 3.12 32.62 1.44
N SER A 247 2.64 33.84 1.65
CA SER A 247 1.36 34.13 2.32
C SER A 247 0.30 34.74 1.39
N ASP A 248 0.70 35.28 0.22
CA ASP A 248 -0.24 35.82 -0.77
C ASP A 248 -0.86 34.68 -1.57
N SER A 249 -2.19 34.57 -1.52
CA SER A 249 -2.92 33.46 -2.16
C SER A 249 -2.91 33.51 -3.69
N ARG A 250 -2.63 34.67 -4.27
CA ARG A 250 -2.63 34.94 -5.73
C ARG A 250 -1.27 34.70 -6.38
N LYS A 251 -0.20 34.70 -5.58
CA LYS A 251 1.17 34.59 -6.09
C LYS A 251 1.42 33.17 -6.61
N HIS A 252 1.89 33.08 -7.85
CA HIS A 252 2.42 31.84 -8.40
C HIS A 252 3.76 31.52 -7.74
N VAL A 253 3.85 30.33 -7.17
CA VAL A 253 5.06 29.81 -6.54
C VAL A 253 5.25 28.35 -6.93
N PRO A 254 6.48 27.81 -6.84
CA PRO A 254 6.74 26.39 -7.03
C PRO A 254 5.83 25.52 -6.16
N VAL A 255 5.38 24.38 -6.68
CA VAL A 255 4.40 23.53 -5.97
C VAL A 255 4.88 23.08 -4.59
N SER A 256 6.18 22.86 -4.42
CA SER A 256 6.81 22.57 -3.12
C SER A 256 6.62 23.70 -2.10
N VAL A 257 6.79 24.95 -2.53
CA VAL A 257 6.60 26.15 -1.73
C VAL A 257 5.12 26.34 -1.41
N LEU A 258 4.22 26.10 -2.38
CA LEU A 258 2.78 26.20 -2.21
C LEU A 258 2.28 25.21 -1.13
N LEU A 259 2.62 23.93 -1.26
CA LEU A 259 2.22 22.88 -0.31
C LEU A 259 2.83 23.13 1.08
N SER A 260 4.11 23.50 1.16
CA SER A 260 4.76 23.82 2.43
C SER A 260 4.11 25.02 3.11
N SER A 261 3.74 26.06 2.33
CA SER A 261 3.04 27.25 2.83
C SER A 261 1.63 26.93 3.34
N LEU A 262 0.93 25.99 2.70
CA LEU A 262 -0.37 25.48 3.14
C LEU A 262 -0.27 24.64 4.42
N PHE A 263 0.66 23.69 4.50
CA PHE A 263 0.86 22.87 5.70
C PHE A 263 1.26 23.69 6.93
N LYS A 264 2.09 24.72 6.71
CA LYS A 264 2.47 25.70 7.73
C LYS A 264 1.42 26.80 7.94
N ARG A 265 0.31 26.77 7.18
CA ARG A 265 -0.85 27.69 7.28
C ARG A 265 -0.47 29.16 7.09
N LYS A 266 0.60 29.43 6.33
CA LYS A 266 0.94 30.77 5.81
C LYS A 266 -0.07 31.21 4.76
N MET A 267 -0.60 30.26 4.00
CA MET A 267 -1.77 30.43 3.15
C MET A 267 -2.98 29.72 3.79
N ALA A 268 -4.17 30.33 3.69
CA ALA A 268 -5.42 29.85 4.31
C ALA A 268 -5.29 29.49 5.81
N PRO A 269 -5.09 30.50 6.69
CA PRO A 269 -4.87 30.26 8.11
C PRO A 269 -5.98 29.42 8.74
N GLY A 270 -5.59 28.31 9.37
CA GLY A 270 -6.52 27.44 10.10
C GLY A 270 -7.24 26.38 9.25
N SER A 271 -6.88 26.22 7.99
CA SER A 271 -7.35 25.12 7.12
C SER A 271 -7.12 23.72 7.71
N LEU A 272 -7.97 22.81 7.25
CA LEU A 272 -8.02 21.40 7.62
C LEU A 272 -7.39 20.54 6.52
N PHE A 273 -6.79 19.41 6.87
CA PHE A 273 -6.13 18.49 5.95
C PHE A 273 -6.51 17.04 6.22
N LEU A 274 -7.01 16.35 5.18
CA LEU A 274 -7.13 14.89 5.15
C LEU A 274 -6.13 14.36 4.11
N ILE A 275 -5.05 13.73 4.57
CA ILE A 275 -3.95 13.29 3.74
C ILE A 275 -3.92 11.77 3.69
N SER A 276 -3.94 11.16 2.50
CA SER A 276 -3.67 9.73 2.36
C SER A 276 -2.23 9.45 1.96
N LEU A 277 -1.66 8.42 2.57
CA LEU A 277 -0.30 7.95 2.26
C LEU A 277 -0.06 6.50 2.71
N ARG A 278 1.00 5.89 2.19
CA ARG A 278 1.59 4.64 2.72
C ARG A 278 2.34 4.89 4.03
N PRO A 279 2.45 3.89 4.94
CA PRO A 279 3.14 4.06 6.22
C PRO A 279 4.53 4.70 6.11
N ASP A 280 5.33 4.30 5.12
CA ASP A 280 6.70 4.78 4.93
C ASP A 280 6.79 6.27 4.56
N GLY A 281 5.79 6.78 3.83
CA GLY A 281 5.73 8.20 3.41
C GLY A 281 5.31 9.14 4.54
N LYS A 282 4.89 8.63 5.71
CA LYS A 282 4.32 9.43 6.79
C LYS A 282 5.35 10.37 7.41
N ALA A 283 6.57 9.90 7.65
CA ALA A 283 7.58 10.67 8.37
C ALA A 283 7.92 11.97 7.64
N ALA A 284 8.03 11.93 6.30
CA ALA A 284 8.33 13.08 5.47
C ALA A 284 7.26 14.19 5.56
N VAL A 285 5.97 13.82 5.54
CA VAL A 285 4.86 14.81 5.55
C VAL A 285 4.59 15.32 6.97
N THR A 286 4.67 14.44 7.98
CA THR A 286 4.35 14.79 9.38
C THR A 286 5.33 15.78 10.01
N ALA A 287 6.58 15.85 9.53
CA ALA A 287 7.56 16.84 9.99
C ALA A 287 7.07 18.30 9.90
N SER A 288 6.15 18.58 8.96
CA SER A 288 5.58 19.91 8.77
C SER A 288 4.32 20.18 9.60
N MET A 289 3.81 19.22 10.38
CA MET A 289 2.51 19.28 11.07
C MET A 289 2.60 18.93 12.57
N LYS A 290 2.17 19.86 13.44
CA LYS A 290 2.40 19.78 14.91
C LYS A 290 1.50 18.78 15.64
N LYS A 291 0.18 18.81 15.39
CA LYS A 291 -0.80 17.92 16.03
C LYS A 291 -1.51 17.17 14.91
N ASN A 292 -1.37 15.85 14.86
CA ASN A 292 -2.00 15.03 13.83
C ASN A 292 -2.71 13.80 14.42
N TYR A 293 -3.68 13.29 13.68
CA TYR A 293 -4.40 12.07 14.02
C TYR A 293 -4.28 11.07 12.88
N CYS A 294 -4.06 9.79 13.20
CA CYS A 294 -3.80 8.75 12.21
C CYS A 294 -4.95 7.73 12.21
N ILE A 295 -5.60 7.58 11.07
CA ILE A 295 -6.56 6.51 10.81
C ILE A 295 -5.86 5.48 9.94
N THR A 296 -5.50 4.34 10.53
CA THR A 296 -4.86 3.24 9.77
C THR A 296 -5.93 2.33 9.17
N LEU A 297 -5.96 2.23 7.85
CA LEU A 297 -6.75 1.26 7.12
C LEU A 297 -6.06 -0.10 7.14
N LYS A 298 -6.59 -1.00 7.95
CA LYS A 298 -6.24 -2.43 7.94
C LYS A 298 -7.41 -3.25 7.42
N PHE A 299 -7.10 -4.26 6.63
CA PHE A 299 -8.06 -5.24 6.14
C PHE A 299 -8.04 -6.46 7.08
N SER A 300 -8.94 -6.45 8.06
CA SER A 300 -9.03 -7.51 9.07
C SER A 300 -9.67 -8.79 8.52
N ASP A 301 -9.54 -9.88 9.26
CA ASP A 301 -10.24 -11.14 8.97
C ASP A 301 -11.75 -10.98 8.89
N GLU A 302 -12.33 -10.10 9.70
CA GLU A 302 -13.76 -9.78 9.68
C GLU A 302 -14.15 -9.09 8.37
N LYS A 303 -13.36 -8.09 7.94
CA LYS A 303 -13.55 -7.41 6.66
C LYS A 303 -13.39 -8.38 5.49
N ARG A 304 -12.43 -9.29 5.56
CA ARG A 304 -12.24 -10.35 4.56
C ARG A 304 -13.44 -11.30 4.49
N LYS A 305 -13.93 -11.80 5.63
CA LYS A 305 -15.13 -12.65 5.69
C LYS A 305 -16.34 -11.95 5.08
N LYS A 306 -16.55 -10.69 5.44
CA LYS A 306 -17.63 -9.85 4.92
C LYS A 306 -17.51 -9.64 3.41
N TYR A 307 -16.30 -9.37 2.92
CA TYR A 307 -16.04 -9.20 1.49
C TYR A 307 -16.42 -10.45 0.68
N PHE A 308 -15.99 -11.63 1.14
CA PHE A 308 -16.33 -12.90 0.48
C PHE A 308 -17.83 -13.18 0.52
N ALA A 309 -18.51 -12.89 1.64
CA ALA A 309 -19.95 -13.02 1.75
C ALA A 309 -20.69 -12.11 0.73
N LEU A 310 -20.25 -10.85 0.60
CA LEU A 310 -20.82 -9.91 -0.37
C LEU A 310 -20.59 -10.34 -1.83
N PHE A 311 -19.42 -10.92 -2.13
CA PHE A 311 -19.11 -11.41 -3.48
C PHE A 311 -19.96 -12.62 -3.86
N PHE A 312 -19.91 -13.69 -3.07
CA PHE A 312 -20.56 -14.95 -3.41
C PHE A 312 -22.07 -14.94 -3.21
N LYS A 313 -22.58 -14.05 -2.36
CA LYS A 313 -24.02 -13.91 -1.99
C LYS A 313 -24.66 -15.19 -1.41
N ASP A 314 -23.86 -16.23 -1.21
CA ASP A 314 -24.22 -17.54 -0.67
C ASP A 314 -23.23 -17.87 0.44
N SER A 315 -23.77 -18.15 1.63
CA SER A 315 -22.98 -18.36 2.84
C SER A 315 -22.09 -19.61 2.77
N GLN A 316 -22.54 -20.69 2.13
CA GLN A 316 -21.78 -21.93 2.01
C GLN A 316 -20.64 -21.76 1.00
N LYS A 317 -20.92 -21.12 -0.15
CA LYS A 317 -19.91 -20.78 -1.15
C LYS A 317 -18.83 -19.87 -0.59
N ALA A 318 -19.25 -18.81 0.11
CA ALA A 318 -18.32 -17.89 0.77
C ALA A 318 -17.46 -18.60 1.82
N ALA A 319 -18.07 -19.44 2.68
CA ALA A 319 -17.35 -20.19 3.69
C ALA A 319 -16.33 -21.16 3.09
N ARG A 320 -16.67 -21.85 1.99
CA ARG A 320 -15.77 -22.76 1.29
C ARG A 320 -14.57 -22.04 0.68
N ALA A 321 -14.79 -20.90 0.01
CA ALA A 321 -13.71 -20.10 -0.55
C ALA A 321 -12.82 -19.49 0.55
N LEU A 322 -13.42 -18.99 1.63
CA LEU A 322 -12.69 -18.49 2.80
C LEU A 322 -11.86 -19.56 3.47
N LYS A 323 -12.36 -20.80 3.58
CA LYS A 323 -11.64 -21.92 4.17
C LYS A 323 -10.33 -22.18 3.42
N LEU A 324 -10.36 -22.18 2.08
CA LEU A 324 -9.14 -22.32 1.28
C LEU A 324 -8.14 -21.19 1.55
N VAL A 325 -8.61 -19.93 1.58
CA VAL A 325 -7.76 -18.77 1.86
C VAL A 325 -7.18 -18.85 3.26
N GLN A 326 -7.96 -19.30 4.23
CA GLN A 326 -7.51 -19.43 5.61
C GLN A 326 -6.51 -20.57 5.77
N GLU A 327 -6.62 -21.69 5.07
CA GLU A 327 -5.72 -22.85 5.24
C GLU A 327 -4.32 -22.67 4.60
N ASN A 328 -4.11 -21.60 3.81
CA ASN A 328 -2.87 -21.38 3.06
C ASN A 328 -2.34 -19.95 3.29
N ASP A 329 -1.18 -19.82 3.93
CA ASP A 329 -0.62 -18.51 4.27
C ASP A 329 -0.20 -17.66 3.06
N MET A 330 0.04 -18.26 1.88
CA MET A 330 0.20 -17.48 0.63
C MET A 330 -1.08 -16.75 0.28
N PHE A 331 -2.24 -17.41 0.41
CA PHE A 331 -3.54 -16.80 0.14
C PHE A 331 -3.95 -15.82 1.24
N VAL A 332 -3.60 -16.08 2.50
CA VAL A 332 -3.80 -15.12 3.59
C VAL A 332 -3.06 -13.82 3.28
N ASN A 333 -1.78 -13.90 2.92
CA ASN A 333 -0.95 -12.75 2.59
C ASN A 333 -1.47 -12.01 1.34
N LEU A 334 -1.86 -12.74 0.28
CA LEU A 334 -2.48 -12.14 -0.90
C LEU A 334 -3.78 -11.37 -0.53
N CYS A 335 -4.65 -11.97 0.29
CA CYS A 335 -5.96 -11.42 0.67
C CYS A 335 -5.90 -10.40 1.82
N GLN A 336 -4.80 -9.64 1.94
CA GLN A 336 -4.68 -8.52 2.88
C GLN A 336 -5.24 -7.19 2.32
N VAL A 337 -5.72 -7.19 1.07
CA VAL A 337 -6.34 -6.02 0.45
C VAL A 337 -7.61 -6.41 -0.34
N PRO A 338 -8.64 -5.54 -0.40
CA PRO A 338 -9.90 -5.84 -1.07
C PRO A 338 -9.78 -6.25 -2.54
N VAL A 339 -8.90 -5.59 -3.31
CA VAL A 339 -8.72 -5.90 -4.75
C VAL A 339 -8.19 -7.32 -4.96
N SER A 340 -7.30 -7.78 -4.09
CA SER A 340 -6.78 -9.16 -4.13
C SER A 340 -7.83 -10.17 -3.69
N CYS A 341 -8.70 -9.82 -2.75
CA CYS A 341 -9.87 -10.65 -2.44
C CYS A 341 -10.81 -10.78 -3.63
N TRP A 342 -11.05 -9.70 -4.37
CA TRP A 342 -11.85 -9.75 -5.60
C TRP A 342 -11.23 -10.68 -6.65
N ILE A 343 -9.93 -10.52 -6.94
CA ILE A 343 -9.19 -11.42 -7.86
C ILE A 343 -9.32 -12.88 -7.40
N THR A 344 -9.14 -13.13 -6.11
CA THR A 344 -9.23 -14.47 -5.52
C THR A 344 -10.65 -15.04 -5.68
N CYS A 345 -11.68 -14.27 -5.37
CA CYS A 345 -13.06 -14.69 -5.54
C CYS A 345 -13.39 -15.00 -7.01
N VAL A 346 -12.97 -14.15 -7.95
CA VAL A 346 -13.17 -14.38 -9.39
C VAL A 346 -12.46 -15.65 -9.87
N ALA A 347 -11.23 -15.90 -9.41
CA ALA A 347 -10.49 -17.12 -9.72
C ALA A 347 -11.20 -18.38 -9.20
N LEU A 348 -11.75 -18.31 -7.99
CA LEU A 348 -12.42 -19.45 -7.34
C LEU A 348 -13.87 -19.63 -7.80
N ASN A 349 -14.50 -18.62 -8.41
CA ASN A 349 -15.95 -18.59 -8.62
C ASN A 349 -16.50 -19.84 -9.33
N ARG A 350 -15.92 -20.21 -10.47
CA ARG A 350 -16.37 -21.40 -11.22
C ARG A 350 -16.19 -22.70 -10.46
N GLN A 351 -15.11 -22.85 -9.69
CA GLN A 351 -14.86 -24.07 -8.92
C GLN A 351 -15.84 -24.21 -7.75
N VAL A 352 -16.20 -23.08 -7.14
CA VAL A 352 -17.18 -23.01 -6.07
C VAL A 352 -18.61 -23.21 -6.61
N GLU A 353 -18.90 -22.78 -7.83
CA GLU A 353 -20.18 -22.99 -8.51
C GLU A 353 -20.38 -24.43 -9.01
N MET A 354 -19.37 -25.03 -9.65
CA MET A 354 -19.47 -26.37 -10.25
C MET A 354 -19.11 -27.52 -9.30
N GLY A 355 -18.43 -27.24 -8.20
CA GLY A 355 -17.94 -28.29 -7.30
C GLY A 355 -18.98 -28.75 -6.28
N GLY A 356 -19.16 -30.06 -6.12
CA GLY A 356 -19.71 -30.67 -4.89
C GLY A 356 -18.79 -30.46 -3.67
N GLU A 357 -19.00 -31.16 -2.56
CA GLU A 357 -18.25 -30.97 -1.27
C GLU A 357 -16.71 -31.19 -1.33
N GLY A 358 -16.14 -31.49 -2.50
CA GLY A 358 -14.70 -31.74 -2.68
C GLY A 358 -13.78 -30.53 -2.44
N LYS A 359 -12.48 -30.79 -2.26
CA LYS A 359 -11.44 -29.76 -2.09
C LYS A 359 -11.28 -28.93 -3.37
N LEU A 360 -11.14 -27.61 -3.24
CA LEU A 360 -10.85 -26.71 -4.36
C LEU A 360 -9.47 -27.04 -4.98
N SER A 361 -9.31 -26.83 -6.29
CA SER A 361 -8.10 -27.26 -7.00
C SER A 361 -6.91 -26.31 -6.85
N CYS A 362 -7.16 -25.04 -6.51
CA CYS A 362 -6.11 -24.03 -6.34
C CYS A 362 -5.27 -24.33 -5.10
N GLN A 363 -3.96 -24.48 -5.29
CA GLN A 363 -3.00 -24.75 -4.22
C GLN A 363 -1.92 -23.66 -4.11
N THR A 364 -1.66 -22.92 -5.19
CA THR A 364 -0.63 -21.88 -5.25
C THR A 364 -1.16 -20.58 -5.87
N LEU A 365 -0.36 -19.50 -5.83
CA LEU A 365 -0.75 -18.23 -6.45
C LEU A 365 -0.84 -18.34 -7.98
N THR A 366 0.01 -19.17 -8.60
CA THR A 366 -0.02 -19.46 -10.03
C THR A 366 -1.33 -20.13 -10.43
N ASP A 367 -1.83 -21.08 -9.64
CA ASP A 367 -3.16 -21.68 -9.88
C ASP A 367 -4.23 -20.59 -9.88
N LEU A 368 -4.18 -19.71 -8.88
CA LEU A 368 -5.15 -18.64 -8.69
C LEU A 368 -5.14 -17.67 -9.87
N TYR A 369 -3.96 -17.20 -10.30
CA TYR A 369 -3.85 -16.26 -11.42
C TYR A 369 -4.19 -16.91 -12.76
N ALA A 370 -3.82 -18.19 -12.96
CA ALA A 370 -4.22 -18.95 -14.13
C ALA A 370 -5.76 -19.08 -14.21
N HIS A 371 -6.41 -19.42 -13.10
CA HIS A 371 -7.87 -19.48 -13.02
C HIS A 371 -8.52 -18.10 -13.16
N PHE A 372 -7.92 -17.03 -12.63
CA PHE A 372 -8.41 -15.66 -12.83
C PHE A 372 -8.46 -15.31 -14.32
N LEU A 373 -7.35 -15.46 -15.05
CA LEU A 373 -7.30 -15.17 -16.49
C LEU A 373 -8.21 -16.11 -17.29
N ALA A 374 -8.21 -17.41 -16.98
CA ALA A 374 -9.07 -18.37 -17.63
C ALA A 374 -10.55 -18.03 -17.42
N ASN A 375 -10.99 -17.71 -16.20
CA ASN A 375 -12.39 -17.38 -15.93
C ASN A 375 -12.80 -16.08 -16.61
N THR A 376 -11.99 -15.02 -16.49
CA THR A 376 -12.29 -13.68 -17.04
C THR A 376 -12.31 -13.66 -18.57
N LEU A 377 -11.29 -14.23 -19.23
CA LEU A 377 -11.20 -14.21 -20.70
C LEU A 377 -12.20 -15.16 -21.38
N THR A 378 -12.88 -16.03 -20.62
CA THR A 378 -13.88 -16.95 -21.15
C THR A 378 -15.32 -16.64 -20.71
N SER A 379 -15.54 -15.67 -19.81
CA SER A 379 -16.88 -15.28 -19.34
C SER A 379 -17.62 -14.29 -20.25
N GLY A 380 -16.94 -13.69 -21.24
CA GLY A 380 -17.54 -12.69 -22.12
C GLY A 380 -18.55 -13.27 -23.11
N ALA A 381 -19.83 -12.97 -22.93
CA ALA A 381 -20.89 -13.18 -23.92
C ALA A 381 -20.60 -12.32 -25.17
N GLY A 382 -19.82 -12.85 -26.12
CA GLY A 382 -19.39 -12.15 -27.32
C GLY A 382 -18.02 -12.58 -27.86
N MET A 383 -17.19 -13.26 -27.07
CA MET A 383 -15.92 -13.84 -27.53
C MET A 383 -16.17 -15.26 -28.07
N THR A 384 -16.58 -15.36 -29.33
CA THR A 384 -17.13 -16.61 -29.89
C THR A 384 -16.08 -17.68 -30.25
N THR A 385 -14.78 -17.37 -30.27
CA THR A 385 -13.73 -18.34 -30.67
C THR A 385 -12.54 -18.39 -29.71
N SER A 386 -11.89 -19.56 -29.60
CA SER A 386 -10.60 -19.73 -28.90
C SER A 386 -9.50 -18.83 -29.47
N GLN A 387 -9.48 -18.64 -30.80
CA GLN A 387 -8.47 -17.84 -31.47
C GLN A 387 -8.50 -16.37 -31.04
N CYS A 388 -9.68 -15.77 -30.88
CA CYS A 388 -9.80 -14.40 -30.41
C CYS A 388 -9.31 -14.24 -28.96
N ARG A 389 -9.66 -15.20 -28.08
CA ARG A 389 -9.23 -15.21 -26.67
C ARG A 389 -7.71 -15.33 -26.54
N ARG A 390 -7.11 -16.22 -27.34
CA ARG A 390 -5.66 -16.39 -27.43
C ARG A 390 -4.96 -15.11 -27.89
N THR A 391 -5.43 -14.51 -28.99
CA THR A 391 -4.84 -13.27 -29.53
C THR A 391 -4.91 -12.14 -28.51
N LEU A 392 -6.03 -12.01 -27.80
CA LEU A 392 -6.19 -11.01 -26.74
C LEU A 392 -5.20 -11.23 -25.58
N LEU A 393 -5.01 -12.49 -25.16
CA LEU A 393 -4.03 -12.85 -24.13
C LEU A 393 -2.60 -12.53 -24.59
N GLU A 394 -2.22 -12.89 -25.83
CA GLU A 394 -0.89 -12.61 -26.38
C GLU A 394 -0.55 -11.11 -26.33
N ARG A 395 -1.49 -10.26 -26.77
CA ARG A 395 -1.31 -8.79 -26.73
C ARG A 395 -1.23 -8.24 -25.30
N LEU A 396 -2.04 -8.78 -24.40
CA LEU A 396 -2.00 -8.42 -22.98
C LEU A 396 -0.68 -8.82 -22.31
N CYS A 397 -0.17 -10.02 -22.63
CA CYS A 397 1.11 -10.51 -22.12
C CYS A 397 2.27 -9.68 -22.65
N LEU A 398 2.23 -9.30 -23.93
CA LEU A 398 3.22 -8.41 -24.54
C LEU A 398 3.25 -7.04 -23.86
N LEU A 399 2.08 -6.45 -23.58
CA LEU A 399 1.98 -5.19 -22.83
C LEU A 399 2.59 -5.30 -21.43
N ALA A 400 2.32 -6.40 -20.73
CA ALA A 400 2.83 -6.64 -19.39
C ALA A 400 4.35 -6.78 -19.36
N LEU A 401 4.88 -7.57 -20.29
CA LEU A 401 6.31 -7.86 -20.47
C LEU A 401 7.10 -6.58 -20.79
N GLU A 402 6.67 -5.85 -21.83
CA GLU A 402 7.28 -4.58 -22.23
C GLU A 402 7.17 -3.52 -21.13
N GLY A 403 6.01 -3.43 -20.48
CA GLY A 403 5.81 -2.53 -19.34
C GLY A 403 6.79 -2.79 -18.21
N LEU A 404 6.92 -4.04 -17.77
CA LEU A 404 7.81 -4.41 -16.65
C LEU A 404 9.30 -4.28 -17.00
N TRP A 405 9.70 -4.59 -18.25
CA TRP A 405 11.08 -4.38 -18.70
C TRP A 405 11.48 -2.91 -18.78
N HIS A 406 10.52 -2.01 -18.97
CA HIS A 406 10.73 -0.58 -19.09
C HIS A 406 10.30 0.24 -17.87
N ASP A 407 9.96 -0.40 -16.75
CA ASP A 407 9.49 0.25 -15.50
C ASP A 407 8.22 1.10 -15.71
N THR A 408 7.40 0.70 -16.69
CA THR A 408 6.13 1.33 -17.06
C THR A 408 4.96 0.52 -16.52
N LEU A 409 4.29 1.08 -15.50
CA LEU A 409 3.07 0.50 -14.90
C LEU A 409 1.78 1.20 -15.36
N HIS A 410 1.92 2.32 -16.07
CA HIS A 410 0.83 3.15 -16.59
C HIS A 410 0.96 3.26 -18.11
N PHE A 411 -0.06 2.80 -18.84
CA PHE A 411 -0.02 2.64 -20.30
C PHE A 411 -0.93 3.65 -20.97
N THR A 412 -0.37 4.44 -21.88
CA THR A 412 -1.13 5.33 -22.75
C THR A 412 -1.96 4.53 -23.76
N ASP A 413 -2.98 5.18 -24.34
CA ASP A 413 -3.66 4.65 -25.53
C ASP A 413 -2.71 4.35 -26.71
N GLY A 414 -1.55 5.01 -26.77
CA GLY A 414 -0.50 4.73 -27.76
C GLY A 414 0.18 3.39 -27.51
N ASP A 415 0.48 3.07 -26.25
CA ASP A 415 1.08 1.79 -25.83
C ASP A 415 0.14 0.61 -26.08
N LEU A 416 -1.16 0.80 -25.79
CA LEU A 416 -2.15 -0.24 -26.07
C LEU A 416 -2.24 -0.55 -27.57
N ARG A 417 -2.18 0.48 -28.41
CA ARG A 417 -2.19 0.31 -29.87
C ARG A 417 -0.92 -0.33 -30.41
N SER A 418 0.25 -0.04 -29.84
CA SER A 418 1.52 -0.58 -30.35
C SER A 418 1.59 -2.10 -30.20
N VAL A 419 1.07 -2.65 -29.09
CA VAL A 419 0.93 -4.10 -28.90
C VAL A 419 -0.26 -4.70 -29.66
N GLY A 420 -0.99 -3.89 -30.44
CA GLY A 420 -2.08 -4.32 -31.31
C GLY A 420 -3.47 -4.36 -30.67
N LEU A 421 -3.68 -3.82 -29.46
CA LEU A 421 -5.02 -3.77 -28.87
C LEU A 421 -5.90 -2.73 -29.58
N THR A 422 -7.07 -3.17 -30.06
CA THR A 422 -8.07 -2.29 -30.65
C THR A 422 -8.89 -1.58 -29.57
N LYS A 423 -9.64 -0.53 -29.92
CA LYS A 423 -10.57 0.13 -28.99
C LYS A 423 -11.60 -0.85 -28.39
N ALA A 424 -12.03 -1.85 -29.18
CA ALA A 424 -12.93 -2.89 -28.72
C ALA A 424 -12.24 -3.82 -27.72
N ASP A 425 -10.99 -4.23 -27.98
CA ASP A 425 -10.19 -5.05 -27.05
C ASP A 425 -9.99 -4.33 -25.71
N VAL A 426 -9.62 -3.05 -25.73
CA VAL A 426 -9.43 -2.24 -24.52
C VAL A 426 -10.75 -2.12 -23.73
N SER A 427 -11.86 -1.92 -24.44
CA SER A 427 -13.19 -1.88 -23.82
C SER A 427 -13.56 -3.22 -23.19
N ALA A 428 -13.26 -4.33 -23.86
CA ALA A 428 -13.46 -5.68 -23.32
C ALA A 428 -12.58 -5.94 -22.09
N LEU A 429 -11.29 -5.62 -22.14
CA LEU A 429 -10.37 -5.77 -20.99
C LEU A 429 -10.78 -4.91 -19.79
N LYS A 430 -11.36 -3.72 -20.03
CA LYS A 430 -11.97 -2.86 -18.99
C LYS A 430 -13.26 -3.44 -18.43
N ALA A 431 -14.09 -4.06 -19.27
CA ALA A 431 -15.30 -4.75 -18.83
C ALA A 431 -14.99 -6.00 -18.00
N LEU A 432 -13.92 -6.72 -18.37
CA LEU A 432 -13.40 -7.88 -17.65
C LEU A 432 -12.54 -7.51 -16.42
N ARG A 433 -12.30 -6.21 -16.21
CA ARG A 433 -11.50 -5.65 -15.10
C ARG A 433 -10.07 -6.19 -15.04
N ILE A 434 -9.48 -6.45 -16.20
CA ILE A 434 -8.05 -6.79 -16.31
C ILE A 434 -7.24 -5.50 -16.39
N LEU A 435 -7.70 -4.53 -17.19
CA LEU A 435 -7.17 -3.18 -17.28
C LEU A 435 -8.16 -2.18 -16.67
N LEU A 436 -7.65 -1.21 -15.94
CA LEU A 436 -8.40 -0.13 -15.32
C LEU A 436 -7.87 1.23 -15.78
N PRO A 437 -8.69 2.30 -15.81
CA PRO A 437 -8.20 3.66 -15.88
C PRO A 437 -7.24 3.92 -14.73
N SER A 438 -6.14 4.60 -15.02
CA SER A 438 -5.23 5.03 -13.97
C SER A 438 -5.92 6.06 -13.08
N SER A 439 -5.75 5.93 -11.76
CA SER A 439 -6.11 6.98 -10.79
C SER A 439 -5.29 8.24 -10.96
N ASN A 440 -4.08 8.09 -11.53
CA ASN A 440 -3.11 9.15 -11.65
C ASN A 440 -3.41 9.93 -12.92
N CYS A 441 -3.41 9.30 -14.10
CA CYS A 441 -3.61 10.01 -15.37
C CYS A 441 -4.89 9.56 -16.10
N THR A 442 -5.74 10.51 -16.50
CA THR A 442 -7.06 10.26 -17.11
C THR A 442 -7.01 9.48 -18.42
N ASP A 443 -5.88 9.55 -19.14
CA ASP A 443 -5.68 8.91 -20.45
C ASP A 443 -4.76 7.68 -20.40
N HIS A 444 -4.46 7.19 -19.18
CA HIS A 444 -3.62 6.02 -18.98
C HIS A 444 -4.41 4.86 -18.38
N HIS A 445 -3.85 3.67 -18.56
CA HIS A 445 -4.41 2.39 -18.16
C HIS A 445 -3.41 1.66 -17.27
N THR A 446 -3.91 0.91 -16.30
CA THR A 446 -3.09 0.08 -15.42
C THR A 446 -3.70 -1.31 -15.34
N PHE A 447 -2.89 -2.34 -15.10
CA PHE A 447 -3.44 -3.63 -14.69
C PHE A 447 -4.20 -3.49 -13.36
N VAL A 448 -5.25 -4.30 -13.17
CA VAL A 448 -6.04 -4.34 -11.94
C VAL A 448 -5.18 -4.52 -10.68
N HIS A 449 -4.10 -5.28 -10.82
CA HIS A 449 -3.11 -5.47 -9.78
C HIS A 449 -1.75 -5.82 -10.40
N LEU A 450 -0.65 -5.36 -9.77
CA LEU A 450 0.72 -5.62 -10.24
C LEU A 450 1.00 -7.13 -10.38
N LYS A 451 0.50 -7.95 -9.45
CA LYS A 451 0.67 -9.41 -9.51
C LYS A 451 0.05 -10.04 -10.76
N ILE A 452 -1.06 -9.47 -11.28
CA ILE A 452 -1.66 -9.92 -12.53
C ILE A 452 -0.79 -9.51 -13.73
N GLN A 453 -0.20 -8.32 -13.70
CA GLN A 453 0.78 -7.90 -14.72
C GLN A 453 2.01 -8.81 -14.70
N GLU A 454 2.62 -9.07 -13.53
CA GLU A 454 3.77 -9.97 -13.37
C GLU A 454 3.45 -11.39 -13.88
N PHE A 455 2.25 -11.90 -13.58
CA PHE A 455 1.80 -13.20 -14.08
C PHE A 455 1.59 -13.20 -15.61
N CYS A 456 0.98 -12.15 -16.18
CA CYS A 456 0.85 -12.01 -17.63
C CYS A 456 2.22 -11.92 -18.32
N ALA A 457 3.19 -11.23 -17.72
CA ALA A 457 4.57 -11.19 -18.22
C ALA A 457 5.23 -12.57 -18.17
N ALA A 458 5.00 -13.37 -17.12
CA ALA A 458 5.49 -14.75 -17.03
C ALA A 458 4.91 -15.64 -18.13
N VAL A 459 3.59 -15.52 -18.38
CA VAL A 459 2.94 -16.22 -19.50
C VAL A 459 3.51 -15.77 -20.84
N GLY A 460 3.69 -14.45 -21.04
CA GLY A 460 4.27 -13.88 -22.25
C GLY A 460 5.71 -14.32 -22.52
N TYR A 461 6.52 -14.41 -21.48
CA TYR A 461 7.90 -14.92 -21.56
C TYR A 461 7.95 -16.38 -22.03
N MET A 462 6.91 -17.16 -21.73
CA MET A 462 6.78 -18.56 -22.16
C MET A 462 6.03 -18.70 -23.50
N MET A 463 5.68 -17.62 -24.18
CA MET A 463 5.03 -17.61 -25.49
C MET A 463 5.99 -17.18 -26.60
N LEU A 464 5.70 -17.60 -27.84
CA LEU A 464 6.35 -17.05 -29.03
C LEU A 464 5.66 -15.74 -29.42
N LEU A 465 6.09 -14.62 -28.82
CA LEU A 465 5.59 -13.29 -29.12
C LEU A 465 6.54 -12.55 -30.07
N SER A 466 5.99 -11.74 -30.98
CA SER A 466 6.79 -10.82 -31.78
C SER A 466 7.24 -9.65 -30.92
N GLU A 467 8.52 -9.25 -31.05
CA GLU A 467 9.04 -8.07 -30.38
C GLU A 467 8.23 -6.82 -30.76
N CYS A 468 7.91 -6.01 -29.76
CA CYS A 468 7.18 -4.75 -29.94
C CYS A 468 7.68 -3.76 -28.91
N GLN A 469 7.99 -2.53 -29.31
CA GLN A 469 8.32 -1.47 -28.36
C GLN A 469 7.08 -0.64 -28.06
N ILE A 470 6.82 -0.39 -26.77
CA ILE A 470 5.79 0.55 -26.34
C ILE A 470 6.32 2.00 -26.39
N PRO A 471 5.57 2.97 -26.95
CA PRO A 471 5.99 4.37 -27.03
C PRO A 471 6.45 5.00 -25.70
N SER A 472 5.81 4.63 -24.59
CA SER A 472 6.15 5.13 -23.25
C SER A 472 7.44 4.53 -22.68
N ALA A 473 8.05 3.55 -23.36
CA ALA A 473 9.37 3.02 -22.99
C ALA A 473 10.45 4.07 -23.25
N ASN A 474 10.72 4.91 -22.26
CA ASN A 474 11.84 5.84 -22.32
C ASN A 474 13.14 5.05 -22.04
N LYS A 475 14.11 5.06 -22.96
CA LYS A 475 15.42 4.38 -22.84
C LYS A 475 16.34 4.98 -21.76
N LYS A 476 15.79 5.55 -20.68
CA LYS A 476 16.54 6.33 -19.69
C LYS A 476 17.36 5.46 -18.73
N TYR A 477 17.05 4.17 -18.58
CA TYR A 477 17.76 3.29 -17.64
C TYR A 477 17.92 1.85 -18.19
N PRO A 478 18.82 1.62 -19.17
CA PRO A 478 19.10 0.27 -19.70
C PRO A 478 19.64 -0.71 -18.63
N GLU A 479 20.22 -0.18 -17.54
CA GLU A 479 20.87 -0.94 -16.45
C GLU A 479 19.88 -1.51 -15.41
N ARG A 480 18.57 -1.23 -15.50
CA ARG A 480 17.58 -1.79 -14.56
C ARG A 480 17.05 -3.18 -14.93
N ARG A 481 17.44 -3.72 -16.10
CA ARG A 481 17.17 -5.13 -16.47
C ARG A 481 17.69 -6.12 -15.42
N GLU A 482 18.69 -5.70 -14.63
CA GLU A 482 19.29 -6.47 -13.54
C GLU A 482 18.53 -6.37 -12.19
N ARG A 483 17.50 -5.52 -12.04
CA ARG A 483 16.71 -5.40 -10.79
C ARG A 483 15.71 -6.53 -10.57
N TYR A 484 15.36 -7.26 -11.61
CA TYR A 484 14.68 -8.54 -11.44
C TYR A 484 15.76 -9.56 -11.13
N ASN A 485 16.13 -9.63 -9.85
CA ASN A 485 17.00 -10.68 -9.31
C ASN A 485 16.63 -12.04 -9.89
N ASP A 486 17.59 -12.95 -9.90
CA ASP A 486 17.28 -14.37 -9.93
C ASP A 486 16.19 -14.64 -8.87
N PHE A 487 15.05 -15.20 -9.30
CA PHE A 487 13.83 -15.43 -8.49
C PHE A 487 12.85 -14.25 -8.29
N SER A 488 12.74 -13.35 -9.27
CA SER A 488 11.64 -12.36 -9.32
C SER A 488 10.23 -12.98 -9.27
N PRO A 489 9.16 -12.21 -8.96
CA PRO A 489 7.77 -12.71 -9.02
C PRO A 489 7.36 -13.30 -10.39
N ILE A 490 7.97 -12.80 -11.47
CA ILE A 490 7.81 -13.34 -12.82
C ILE A 490 8.43 -14.74 -12.87
N THR A 491 9.67 -14.89 -12.40
CA THR A 491 10.36 -16.19 -12.30
C THR A 491 9.57 -17.17 -11.45
N THR A 492 9.02 -16.74 -10.31
CA THR A 492 8.17 -17.58 -9.45
C THR A 492 6.95 -18.11 -10.21
N SER A 493 6.29 -17.25 -10.99
CA SER A 493 5.15 -17.63 -11.84
C SER A 493 5.55 -18.57 -12.97
N ILE A 494 6.73 -18.35 -13.58
CA ILE A 494 7.31 -19.27 -14.59
C ILE A 494 7.48 -20.65 -13.97
N PHE A 495 8.10 -20.76 -12.79
CA PHE A 495 8.23 -22.03 -12.08
C PHE A 495 6.88 -22.71 -11.85
N GLY A 496 5.86 -21.95 -11.45
CA GLY A 496 4.49 -22.47 -11.34
C GLY A 496 3.96 -23.03 -12.67
N LEU A 497 4.16 -22.34 -13.79
CA LEU A 497 3.73 -22.75 -15.13
C LEU A 497 4.58 -23.88 -15.75
N LEU A 498 5.76 -24.19 -15.20
CA LEU A 498 6.51 -25.40 -15.57
C LEU A 498 5.79 -26.68 -15.08
N ASN A 499 4.91 -26.58 -14.09
CA ASN A 499 4.03 -27.67 -13.69
C ASN A 499 2.89 -27.85 -14.69
N GLU A 500 2.70 -29.08 -15.16
CA GLU A 500 1.71 -29.41 -16.18
C GLU A 500 0.26 -29.16 -15.74
N LYS A 501 -0.09 -29.51 -14.50
CA LYS A 501 -1.46 -29.34 -13.98
C LYS A 501 -1.86 -27.86 -14.00
N ARG A 502 -0.95 -26.99 -13.58
CA ARG A 502 -1.19 -25.53 -13.50
C ARG A 502 -1.27 -24.91 -14.88
N ARG A 503 -0.31 -25.25 -15.74
CA ARG A 503 -0.25 -24.78 -17.13
C ARG A 503 -1.51 -25.14 -17.91
N LYS A 504 -2.02 -26.38 -17.76
CA LYS A 504 -3.23 -26.84 -18.44
C LYS A 504 -4.47 -25.99 -18.17
N ILE A 505 -4.53 -25.27 -17.04
CA ILE A 505 -5.63 -24.32 -16.75
C ILE A 505 -5.74 -23.29 -17.88
N LEU A 506 -4.62 -22.71 -18.31
CA LEU A 506 -4.58 -21.73 -19.40
C LEU A 506 -4.65 -22.40 -20.77
N GLU A 507 -3.86 -23.45 -21.01
CA GLU A 507 -3.79 -24.11 -22.32
C GLU A 507 -5.14 -24.66 -22.76
N THR A 508 -5.88 -25.31 -21.85
CA THR A 508 -7.21 -25.86 -22.16
C THR A 508 -8.29 -24.77 -22.25
N SER A 509 -8.24 -23.74 -21.40
CA SER A 509 -9.29 -22.71 -21.37
C SER A 509 -9.18 -21.70 -22.51
N ILE A 510 -7.95 -21.34 -22.89
CA ILE A 510 -7.64 -20.23 -23.81
C ILE A 510 -7.12 -20.75 -25.16
N GLY A 511 -6.50 -21.94 -25.19
CA GLY A 511 -5.90 -22.52 -26.40
C GLY A 511 -4.49 -22.00 -26.71
N CYS A 512 -3.76 -21.51 -25.70
CA CYS A 512 -2.34 -21.16 -25.84
C CYS A 512 -1.44 -22.39 -25.63
N ASN A 513 -0.19 -22.31 -26.11
CA ASN A 513 0.85 -23.32 -25.86
C ASN A 513 2.05 -22.62 -25.24
N LEU A 514 2.49 -23.06 -24.05
CA LEU A 514 3.65 -22.46 -23.38
C LEU A 514 4.92 -23.28 -23.59
N LEU A 515 6.02 -22.60 -23.88
CA LEU A 515 7.35 -23.18 -24.01
C LEU A 515 7.89 -23.54 -22.63
N THR A 516 8.14 -24.83 -22.41
CA THR A 516 8.58 -25.34 -21.09
C THR A 516 9.89 -26.12 -21.14
N GLY A 517 10.18 -26.83 -22.23
CA GLY A 517 11.31 -27.76 -22.32
C GLY A 517 12.66 -27.11 -22.08
N GLU A 518 13.00 -26.07 -22.83
CA GLU A 518 14.27 -25.36 -22.68
C GLU A 518 14.38 -24.61 -21.35
N LEU A 519 13.26 -24.10 -20.83
CA LEU A 519 13.25 -23.43 -19.52
C LEU A 519 13.49 -24.40 -18.37
N LYS A 520 12.88 -25.61 -18.38
CA LYS A 520 13.17 -26.65 -17.39
C LYS A 520 14.66 -26.99 -17.38
N LYS A 521 15.25 -27.22 -18.56
CA LYS A 521 16.69 -27.52 -18.68
C LYS A 521 17.56 -26.37 -18.18
N TYR A 522 17.23 -25.14 -18.57
CA TYR A 522 17.94 -23.94 -18.13
C TYR A 522 17.95 -23.81 -16.62
N PHE A 523 16.80 -23.93 -15.95
CA PHE A 523 16.74 -23.80 -14.49
C PHE A 523 17.47 -24.94 -13.79
N LEU A 524 17.39 -26.19 -14.26
CA LEU A 524 18.16 -27.30 -13.69
C LEU A 524 19.66 -27.05 -13.77
N GLN A 525 20.17 -26.60 -14.93
CA GLN A 525 21.58 -26.27 -15.10
C GLN A 525 22.01 -25.09 -14.24
N LYS A 526 21.17 -24.05 -14.17
CA LYS A 526 21.43 -22.87 -13.34
C LYS A 526 21.48 -23.22 -11.86
N MET A 527 20.53 -24.00 -11.35
CA MET A 527 20.50 -24.39 -9.94
C MET A 527 21.69 -25.27 -9.57
N LYS A 528 22.13 -26.15 -10.49
CA LYS A 528 23.36 -26.91 -10.30
C LYS A 528 24.57 -26.00 -10.16
N TYR A 529 24.73 -25.03 -11.07
CA TYR A 529 25.82 -24.06 -11.00
C TYR A 529 25.81 -23.27 -9.68
N VAL A 530 24.63 -22.80 -9.24
CA VAL A 530 24.46 -22.08 -7.98
C VAL A 530 24.82 -22.97 -6.78
N GLY A 531 24.38 -24.23 -6.78
CA GLY A 531 24.71 -25.21 -5.74
C GLY A 531 26.21 -25.49 -5.62
N ASP A 532 26.92 -25.55 -6.76
CA ASP A 532 28.38 -25.71 -6.80
C ASP A 532 29.13 -24.44 -6.34
N HIS A 533 28.46 -23.29 -6.28
CA HIS A 533 29.03 -21.98 -5.91
C HIS A 533 28.21 -21.29 -4.81
N PRO A 534 28.23 -21.76 -3.55
CA PRO A 534 27.34 -21.31 -2.47
C PRO A 534 27.46 -19.82 -2.11
N LYS A 535 28.51 -19.13 -2.55
CA LYS A 535 28.66 -17.67 -2.37
C LYS A 535 27.80 -16.83 -3.34
N THR A 536 27.18 -17.46 -4.34
CA THR A 536 26.37 -16.77 -5.36
C THR A 536 24.98 -16.41 -4.89
N VAL A 537 24.46 -17.09 -3.86
CA VAL A 537 23.14 -16.85 -3.29
C VAL A 537 23.30 -16.55 -1.80
N GLU A 538 22.85 -15.38 -1.39
CA GLU A 538 22.87 -14.97 0.01
C GLU A 538 21.93 -15.83 0.86
N HIS A 539 20.70 -16.05 0.38
CA HIS A 539 19.71 -16.92 1.02
C HIS A 539 18.74 -17.54 0.00
N HIS A 540 18.16 -18.69 0.37
CA HIS A 540 17.39 -19.55 -0.53
C HIS A 540 15.88 -19.30 -0.47
N THR A 541 15.39 -18.44 0.43
CA THR A 541 13.95 -18.13 0.56
C THR A 541 13.30 -17.74 -0.79
N PRO A 542 13.90 -16.92 -1.67
CA PRO A 542 13.33 -16.58 -2.98
C PRO A 542 13.18 -17.78 -3.93
N LEU A 543 14.17 -18.69 -3.91
CA LEU A 543 14.08 -19.96 -4.65
C LEU A 543 12.95 -20.82 -4.10
N PHE A 544 12.76 -20.84 -2.78
CA PHE A 544 11.72 -21.66 -2.15
C PHE A 544 10.31 -21.23 -2.54
N TYR A 545 10.07 -19.92 -2.70
CA TYR A 545 8.83 -19.43 -3.30
C TYR A 545 8.63 -19.98 -4.73
N CYS A 546 9.67 -19.99 -5.56
CA CYS A 546 9.60 -20.53 -6.92
C CYS A 546 9.26 -22.03 -6.91
N LEU A 547 9.96 -22.82 -6.10
CA LEU A 547 9.73 -24.27 -5.99
C LEU A 547 8.36 -24.60 -5.41
N PHE A 548 7.90 -23.82 -4.42
CA PHE A 548 6.56 -23.95 -3.86
C PHE A 548 5.46 -23.67 -4.89
N GLU A 549 5.65 -22.74 -5.82
CA GLU A 549 4.69 -22.51 -6.90
C GLU A 549 4.65 -23.67 -7.91
N ASN A 550 5.78 -24.35 -8.12
CA ASN A 550 5.85 -25.48 -9.05
C ASN A 550 5.15 -26.74 -8.51
N GLN A 551 5.42 -27.16 -7.28
CA GLN A 551 4.89 -28.38 -6.64
C GLN A 551 5.01 -29.71 -7.42
N ASP A 552 5.89 -29.82 -8.42
CA ASP A 552 6.26 -31.11 -9.02
C ASP A 552 7.39 -31.69 -8.17
N GLU A 553 7.08 -32.69 -7.33
CA GLU A 553 8.03 -33.20 -6.34
C GLU A 553 9.37 -33.65 -6.95
N GLU A 554 9.33 -34.25 -8.15
CA GLU A 554 10.54 -34.77 -8.79
C GLU A 554 11.42 -33.62 -9.30
N PHE A 555 10.80 -32.60 -9.90
CA PHE A 555 11.51 -31.39 -10.31
C PHE A 555 12.09 -30.63 -9.12
N VAL A 556 11.32 -30.52 -8.03
CA VAL A 556 11.77 -29.87 -6.79
C VAL A 556 12.94 -30.66 -6.17
N LYS A 557 12.87 -31.99 -6.08
CA LYS A 557 13.97 -32.85 -5.60
C LYS A 557 15.24 -32.65 -6.42
N GLN A 558 15.14 -32.66 -7.76
CA GLN A 558 16.29 -32.46 -8.65
C GLN A 558 17.00 -31.12 -8.42
N ILE A 559 16.23 -30.05 -8.19
CA ILE A 559 16.81 -28.75 -7.85
C ILE A 559 17.42 -28.79 -6.44
N MET A 560 16.67 -29.26 -5.45
CA MET A 560 17.09 -29.25 -4.04
C MET A 560 18.30 -30.14 -3.76
N ASP A 561 18.53 -31.18 -4.55
CA ASP A 561 19.72 -32.03 -4.45
C ASP A 561 21.01 -31.33 -4.89
N SER A 562 20.94 -30.15 -5.52
CA SER A 562 22.13 -29.34 -5.82
C SER A 562 22.69 -28.65 -4.58
N PHE A 563 21.96 -28.63 -3.46
CA PHE A 563 22.30 -27.84 -2.27
C PHE A 563 22.63 -28.73 -1.06
N LEU A 564 23.91 -28.72 -0.66
CA LEU A 564 24.36 -29.35 0.60
C LEU A 564 24.20 -28.40 1.79
N GLU A 565 24.19 -27.10 1.54
CA GLU A 565 24.01 -26.04 2.52
C GLU A 565 22.87 -25.12 2.08
N VAL A 566 21.97 -24.82 3.02
CA VAL A 566 20.83 -23.92 2.78
C VAL A 566 20.81 -22.84 3.86
N THR A 567 20.65 -21.59 3.42
CA THR A 567 20.42 -20.43 4.29
C THR A 567 18.99 -19.91 4.09
N ILE A 568 18.24 -19.73 5.18
CA ILE A 568 16.84 -19.30 5.16
C ILE A 568 16.63 -18.10 6.09
N TYR A 569 15.99 -17.08 5.55
CA TYR A 569 15.49 -15.94 6.31
C TYR A 569 13.98 -16.03 6.40
N ILE A 570 13.45 -15.95 7.63
CA ILE A 570 12.07 -16.19 7.97
C ILE A 570 11.54 -14.99 8.74
N GLN A 571 10.58 -14.27 8.17
CA GLN A 571 9.96 -13.07 8.74
C GLN A 571 8.43 -13.17 8.85
N GLU A 572 7.82 -14.06 8.06
CA GLU A 572 6.39 -14.32 8.04
C GLU A 572 6.08 -15.83 8.02
N ASN A 573 4.83 -16.20 8.37
CA ASN A 573 4.38 -17.60 8.29
C ASN A 573 4.52 -18.22 6.89
N LYS A 574 4.36 -17.42 5.83
CA LYS A 574 4.56 -17.90 4.46
C LYS A 574 6.01 -18.35 4.21
N ASP A 575 7.00 -17.72 4.84
CA ASP A 575 8.40 -18.11 4.70
C ASP A 575 8.62 -19.49 5.33
N LEU A 576 8.05 -19.75 6.51
CA LEU A 576 8.09 -21.06 7.16
C LEU A 576 7.43 -22.13 6.28
N MET A 577 6.26 -21.84 5.73
CA MET A 577 5.50 -22.78 4.90
C MET A 577 6.28 -23.19 3.63
N VAL A 578 6.80 -22.23 2.87
CA VAL A 578 7.56 -22.55 1.64
C VAL A 578 8.90 -23.21 1.95
N SER A 579 9.52 -22.84 3.08
CA SER A 579 10.77 -23.44 3.54
C SER A 579 10.59 -24.90 3.94
N LEU A 580 9.56 -25.20 4.71
CA LEU A 580 9.24 -26.57 5.11
C LEU A 580 9.01 -27.45 3.88
N TYR A 581 8.18 -26.97 2.93
CA TYR A 581 7.94 -27.69 1.68
C TYR A 581 9.24 -28.02 0.94
N CYS A 582 10.14 -27.05 0.75
CA CYS A 582 11.39 -27.30 0.01
C CYS A 582 12.37 -28.20 0.77
N LEU A 583 12.50 -28.01 2.09
CA LEU A 583 13.40 -28.80 2.92
C LEU A 583 12.96 -30.27 3.04
N GLU A 584 11.65 -30.54 3.05
CA GLU A 584 11.13 -31.92 2.98
C GLU A 584 11.64 -32.65 1.73
N HIS A 585 11.85 -31.93 0.63
CA HIS A 585 12.31 -32.47 -0.66
C HIS A 585 13.84 -32.42 -0.84
N CYS A 586 14.58 -31.84 0.10
CA CYS A 586 16.04 -31.81 0.06
C CYS A 586 16.64 -33.07 0.70
N ARG A 587 17.29 -33.93 -0.09
CA ARG A 587 17.81 -35.23 0.39
C ARG A 587 19.27 -35.16 0.85
N LEU A 588 20.05 -34.29 0.23
CA LEU A 588 21.49 -34.18 0.43
C LEU A 588 21.88 -33.07 1.42
N LEU A 589 20.90 -32.44 2.08
CA LEU A 589 21.14 -31.35 3.03
C LEU A 589 22.06 -31.81 4.18
N GLN A 590 23.20 -31.12 4.33
CA GLN A 590 24.15 -31.33 5.41
C GLN A 590 24.18 -30.18 6.40
N LYS A 591 23.94 -28.96 5.93
CA LYS A 591 23.97 -27.75 6.74
C LYS A 591 22.74 -26.87 6.53
N LEU A 592 22.11 -26.46 7.62
CA LEU A 592 20.99 -25.52 7.61
C LEU A 592 21.33 -24.28 8.43
N LYS A 593 21.25 -23.10 7.81
CA LYS A 593 21.34 -21.80 8.48
C LYS A 593 19.96 -21.13 8.52
N LEU A 594 19.54 -20.68 9.70
CA LEU A 594 18.23 -20.07 9.94
C LEU A 594 18.37 -18.72 10.61
N SER A 595 17.60 -17.74 10.13
CA SER A 595 17.29 -16.51 10.86
C SER A 595 15.79 -16.32 10.92
N VAL A 596 15.22 -16.33 12.13
CA VAL A 596 13.78 -16.31 12.41
C VAL A 596 13.41 -15.07 13.20
N GLN A 597 12.76 -14.11 12.58
CA GLN A 597 12.45 -12.81 13.18
C GLN A 597 10.95 -12.56 13.23
N CYS A 598 10.49 -11.81 14.25
CA CYS A 598 9.13 -11.26 14.33
C CYS A 598 7.94 -12.26 14.37
N ILE A 599 8.15 -13.55 14.15
CA ILE A 599 7.06 -14.54 13.95
C ILE A 599 6.40 -15.00 15.25
N PHE A 600 7.18 -15.16 16.32
CA PHE A 600 6.66 -15.67 17.61
C PHE A 600 6.24 -14.55 18.58
N GLU A 601 6.28 -13.29 18.15
CA GLU A 601 5.90 -12.15 18.97
C GLU A 601 4.42 -12.18 19.38
N ASN A 602 4.12 -11.78 20.62
CA ASN A 602 2.76 -11.72 21.15
C ASN A 602 1.83 -10.68 20.48
N LYS A 603 2.31 -9.95 19.47
CA LYS A 603 1.52 -8.94 18.74
C LYS A 603 0.70 -9.53 17.60
N GLU A 604 1.02 -10.76 17.18
CA GLU A 604 0.31 -11.49 16.14
C GLU A 604 -1.07 -11.97 16.62
N PRO A 605 -2.09 -12.08 15.73
CA PRO A 605 -3.34 -12.74 16.06
C PRO A 605 -3.08 -14.19 16.54
N HIS A 606 -3.81 -14.64 17.57
CA HIS A 606 -3.61 -15.96 18.17
C HIS A 606 -3.58 -17.12 17.16
N ILE A 607 -4.42 -17.07 16.12
CA ILE A 607 -4.48 -18.09 15.06
C ILE A 607 -3.19 -18.12 14.23
N SER A 608 -2.64 -16.93 13.91
CA SER A 608 -1.39 -16.80 13.15
C SER A 608 -0.23 -17.40 13.96
N LYS A 609 -0.16 -17.07 15.25
CA LYS A 609 0.84 -17.62 16.16
C LYS A 609 0.76 -19.15 16.27
N MET A 610 -0.44 -19.73 16.37
CA MET A 610 -0.60 -21.19 16.41
C MET A 610 -0.05 -21.89 15.16
N ARG A 611 -0.27 -21.32 13.96
CA ARG A 611 0.27 -21.90 12.72
C ARG A 611 1.77 -21.80 12.62
N SER A 612 2.33 -20.64 12.98
CA SER A 612 3.78 -20.47 13.02
C SER A 612 4.46 -21.55 13.86
N LEU A 613 3.87 -21.91 15.01
CA LEU A 613 4.36 -22.96 15.89
C LEU A 613 4.21 -24.37 15.28
N VAL A 614 3.16 -24.62 14.50
CA VAL A 614 3.00 -25.88 13.76
C VAL A 614 4.11 -26.02 12.72
N TYR A 615 4.31 -25.01 11.87
CA TYR A 615 5.39 -25.04 10.87
C TYR A 615 6.77 -25.11 11.52
N TRP A 616 6.98 -24.39 12.62
CA TRP A 616 8.23 -24.44 13.36
C TRP A 616 8.53 -25.81 13.95
N ARG A 617 7.51 -26.47 14.52
CA ARG A 617 7.64 -27.84 15.00
C ARG A 617 8.00 -28.79 13.87
N ASP A 618 7.33 -28.68 12.74
CA ASP A 618 7.56 -29.57 11.61
C ASP A 618 8.94 -29.31 10.97
N LEU A 619 9.42 -28.06 10.95
CA LEU A 619 10.79 -27.71 10.59
C LEU A 619 11.80 -28.29 11.58
N CYS A 620 11.56 -28.18 12.88
CA CYS A 620 12.42 -28.79 13.91
C CYS A 620 12.46 -30.33 13.80
N ASN A 621 11.39 -30.96 13.31
CA ASN A 621 11.40 -32.41 13.10
C ASN A 621 12.45 -32.84 12.06
N LEU A 622 12.83 -31.96 11.13
CA LEU A 622 13.90 -32.22 10.17
C LEU A 622 15.23 -32.57 10.84
N LEU A 623 15.48 -32.10 12.07
CA LEU A 623 16.71 -32.40 12.83
C LEU A 623 16.87 -33.88 13.17
N HIS A 624 15.79 -34.65 13.15
CA HIS A 624 15.82 -36.09 13.42
C HIS A 624 15.26 -36.96 12.28
N THR A 625 14.61 -36.37 11.28
CA THR A 625 14.17 -37.10 10.07
C THR A 625 15.17 -37.00 8.91
N LYS A 626 16.04 -35.98 8.87
CA LYS A 626 17.08 -35.83 7.84
C LYS A 626 18.40 -36.41 8.33
N GLU A 627 18.72 -37.62 7.89
CA GLU A 627 19.93 -38.36 8.31
C GLU A 627 21.25 -37.64 7.96
N ASN A 628 21.25 -36.90 6.85
CA ASN A 628 22.43 -36.18 6.35
C ASN A 628 22.65 -34.84 7.06
N LEU A 629 21.65 -34.28 7.76
CA LEU A 629 21.75 -32.98 8.40
C LEU A 629 22.66 -33.06 9.63
N LYS A 630 23.88 -32.51 9.52
CA LYS A 630 24.91 -32.55 10.57
C LYS A 630 25.15 -31.20 11.23
N GLU A 631 24.87 -30.08 10.55
CA GLU A 631 25.11 -28.73 11.06
C GLU A 631 23.85 -27.87 11.03
N LEU A 632 23.58 -27.21 12.15
CA LEU A 632 22.52 -26.23 12.32
C LEU A 632 23.15 -24.94 12.83
N GLU A 633 22.88 -23.86 12.13
CA GLU A 633 23.28 -22.51 12.49
C GLU A 633 22.03 -21.66 12.64
N ILE A 634 21.85 -21.08 13.82
CA ILE A 634 20.75 -20.15 14.09
C ILE A 634 21.37 -18.79 14.38
N CYS A 635 20.99 -17.79 13.58
CA CYS A 635 21.49 -16.44 13.66
C CYS A 635 20.35 -15.43 13.73
N ASN A 636 20.52 -14.32 14.45
CA ASN A 636 19.61 -13.17 14.43
C ASN A 636 18.12 -13.54 14.63
N SER A 637 17.85 -14.41 15.59
CA SER A 637 16.52 -15.03 15.77
C SER A 637 15.85 -14.65 17.09
N ASP A 638 14.52 -14.50 17.04
CA ASP A 638 13.64 -14.16 18.15
C ASP A 638 12.73 -15.35 18.47
N PHE A 639 13.03 -16.06 19.57
CA PHE A 639 12.18 -17.15 20.05
C PHE A 639 11.39 -16.74 21.29
N ASP A 640 10.21 -17.33 21.45
CA ASP A 640 9.45 -17.27 22.70
C ASP A 640 9.61 -18.58 23.46
N ASP A 641 9.11 -18.63 24.70
CA ASP A 641 9.20 -19.82 25.55
C ASP A 641 8.64 -21.10 24.87
N THR A 642 7.68 -20.95 23.94
CA THR A 642 7.05 -22.11 23.28
C THR A 642 7.90 -22.60 22.11
N SER A 643 8.38 -21.70 21.24
CA SER A 643 9.23 -22.06 20.11
C SER A 643 10.61 -22.55 20.57
N GLU A 644 11.16 -22.01 21.66
CA GLU A 644 12.37 -22.55 22.31
C GLU A 644 12.16 -24.01 22.77
N ARG A 645 11.05 -24.30 23.47
CA ARG A 645 10.75 -25.67 23.94
C ARG A 645 10.59 -26.67 22.81
N VAL A 646 10.00 -26.25 21.69
CA VAL A 646 9.86 -27.09 20.49
C VAL A 646 11.25 -27.45 19.93
N LEU A 647 12.14 -26.47 19.80
CA LEU A 647 13.53 -26.70 19.37
C LEU A 647 14.27 -27.63 20.34
N CYS A 648 14.13 -27.40 21.65
CA CYS A 648 14.75 -28.23 22.69
C CYS A 648 14.34 -29.71 22.56
N LYS A 649 13.03 -29.97 22.39
CA LYS A 649 12.53 -31.34 22.22
C LYS A 649 13.14 -32.03 21.00
N ALA A 650 13.27 -31.33 19.88
CA ALA A 650 13.89 -31.86 18.68
C ALA A 650 15.39 -32.15 18.88
N LEU A 651 16.12 -31.27 19.58
CA LEU A 651 17.53 -31.48 19.91
C LEU A 651 17.74 -32.66 20.88
N THR A 652 16.83 -32.91 21.82
CA THR A 652 16.93 -34.07 22.73
C THR A 652 16.46 -35.39 22.12
N HIS A 653 15.94 -35.37 20.89
CA HIS A 653 15.38 -36.57 20.27
C HIS A 653 16.47 -37.61 20.00
N GLY A 654 16.22 -38.89 20.31
CA GLY A 654 17.22 -39.96 20.20
C GLY A 654 17.75 -40.18 18.77
N SER A 655 16.94 -39.88 17.76
CA SER A 655 17.33 -39.95 16.33
C SER A 655 17.90 -38.64 15.78
N CYS A 656 18.20 -37.64 16.61
CA CYS A 656 18.81 -36.40 16.14
C CYS A 656 20.26 -36.64 15.69
N HIS A 657 20.57 -36.37 14.42
CA HIS A 657 21.89 -36.66 13.83
C HIS A 657 22.87 -35.48 13.87
N LEU A 658 22.45 -34.38 14.49
CA LEU A 658 23.18 -33.13 14.53
C LEU A 658 24.51 -33.27 15.29
N GLN A 659 25.60 -32.81 14.68
CA GLN A 659 26.96 -32.84 15.27
C GLN A 659 27.45 -31.45 15.65
N THR A 660 26.97 -30.43 14.93
CA THR A 660 27.41 -29.04 15.06
C THR A 660 26.19 -28.14 15.28
N LEU A 661 26.20 -27.36 16.36
CA LEU A 661 25.21 -26.32 16.63
C LEU A 661 25.94 -24.98 16.78
N LYS A 662 25.52 -23.99 15.99
CA LYS A 662 26.03 -22.63 16.05
C LYS A 662 24.90 -21.67 16.37
N LEU A 663 25.07 -20.85 17.39
CA LEU A 663 24.10 -19.84 17.82
C LEU A 663 24.77 -18.47 17.77
N SER A 664 24.20 -17.53 17.00
CA SER A 664 24.79 -16.21 16.80
C SER A 664 23.78 -15.06 16.90
N TYR A 665 24.15 -13.91 17.47
CA TYR A 665 23.35 -12.68 17.49
C TYR A 665 21.91 -12.88 17.98
N LEU A 666 21.72 -13.49 19.14
CA LEU A 666 20.40 -13.82 19.68
C LEU A 666 19.83 -12.64 20.49
N SER A 667 18.51 -12.42 20.45
CA SER A 667 17.90 -11.27 21.12
C SER A 667 17.87 -11.40 22.65
N VAL A 668 17.93 -10.26 23.33
CA VAL A 668 18.06 -10.13 24.81
C VAL A 668 16.89 -10.78 25.58
N GLY A 669 15.74 -10.97 24.95
CA GLY A 669 14.57 -11.62 25.55
C GLY A 669 14.64 -13.16 25.55
N THR A 670 15.52 -13.74 24.74
CA THR A 670 15.62 -15.19 24.55
C THR A 670 16.45 -15.80 25.69
N ARG A 671 15.87 -16.74 26.44
CA ARG A 671 16.50 -17.21 27.69
C ARG A 671 17.50 -18.33 27.43
N PHE A 672 17.30 -19.15 26.39
CA PHE A 672 18.18 -20.26 25.96
C PHE A 672 18.60 -21.27 27.06
N GLU A 673 18.14 -21.11 28.31
CA GLU A 673 18.47 -22.01 29.42
C GLU A 673 18.00 -23.43 29.13
N ASP A 674 16.80 -23.57 28.58
CA ASP A 674 16.24 -24.86 28.20
C ASP A 674 17.01 -25.48 27.03
N VAL A 675 17.54 -24.65 26.11
CA VAL A 675 18.38 -25.12 25.00
C VAL A 675 19.72 -25.64 25.52
N PHE A 676 20.37 -24.93 26.45
CA PHE A 676 21.60 -25.41 27.08
C PHE A 676 21.39 -26.73 27.82
N ARG A 677 20.28 -26.89 28.54
CA ARG A 677 19.91 -28.16 29.17
C ARG A 677 19.64 -29.25 28.13
N ALA A 678 18.97 -28.94 27.02
CA ALA A 678 18.69 -29.87 25.93
C ALA A 678 19.98 -30.39 25.27
N ILE A 679 20.97 -29.51 25.10
CA ILE A 679 22.27 -29.84 24.51
C ILE A 679 23.00 -30.96 25.28
N VAL A 680 22.90 -31.00 26.62
CA VAL A 680 23.50 -32.06 27.46
C VAL A 680 23.07 -33.45 27.01
N TYR A 681 21.79 -33.59 26.70
CA TYR A 681 21.15 -34.87 26.40
C TYR A 681 21.10 -35.16 24.90
N ASN A 682 21.68 -34.31 24.05
CA ASN A 682 21.75 -34.59 22.63
C ASN A 682 22.71 -35.77 22.38
N PRO A 683 22.28 -36.80 21.60
CA PRO A 683 23.07 -38.01 21.42
C PRO A 683 24.29 -37.83 20.51
N ASN A 684 24.38 -36.79 19.68
CA ASN A 684 25.39 -36.71 18.63
C ASN A 684 26.17 -35.39 18.57
N LEU A 685 25.78 -34.39 19.37
CA LEU A 685 26.38 -33.05 19.33
C LEU A 685 27.81 -33.05 19.90
N LYS A 686 28.77 -32.63 19.07
CA LYS A 686 30.21 -32.56 19.40
C LYS A 686 30.76 -31.15 19.40
N PHE A 687 30.17 -30.26 18.60
CA PHE A 687 30.63 -28.88 18.44
C PHE A 687 29.52 -27.90 18.78
N LEU A 688 29.82 -26.95 19.67
CA LEU A 688 28.95 -25.84 20.04
C LEU A 688 29.69 -24.52 19.79
N SER A 689 29.08 -23.61 19.02
CA SER A 689 29.54 -22.22 18.88
C SER A 689 28.51 -21.25 19.42
N LEU A 690 28.97 -20.31 20.25
CA LEU A 690 28.17 -19.24 20.82
C LEU A 690 28.83 -17.90 20.47
N ASN A 691 28.28 -17.17 19.49
CA ASN A 691 28.87 -15.93 19.00
C ASN A 691 27.92 -14.76 19.27
N CYS A 692 28.37 -13.69 19.93
CA CYS A 692 27.55 -12.50 20.19
C CYS A 692 26.17 -12.83 20.84
N VAL A 693 26.18 -13.69 21.86
CA VAL A 693 24.98 -14.08 22.64
C VAL A 693 24.96 -13.24 23.94
N PRO A 694 23.81 -12.84 24.51
CA PRO A 694 23.78 -12.08 25.76
C PRO A 694 24.53 -12.80 26.90
N HIS A 695 25.73 -12.31 27.22
CA HIS A 695 26.58 -12.89 28.26
C HIS A 695 26.08 -12.46 29.64
N SER A 696 25.37 -13.36 30.33
CA SER A 696 25.08 -13.22 31.76
C SER A 696 25.92 -14.19 32.57
N LEU A 697 26.28 -13.83 33.81
CA LEU A 697 26.94 -14.76 34.75
C LEU A 697 26.15 -16.09 34.89
N LYS A 698 24.83 -16.00 34.78
CA LYS A 698 23.92 -17.16 34.76
C LYS A 698 24.18 -18.08 33.55
N MET A 699 24.41 -17.52 32.36
CA MET A 699 24.69 -18.28 31.14
C MET A 699 26.01 -19.08 31.24
N PHE A 700 27.09 -18.46 31.74
CA PHE A 700 28.34 -19.18 31.97
C PHE A 700 28.21 -20.27 33.04
N SER A 701 27.46 -20.02 34.12
CA SER A 701 27.19 -21.05 35.13
C SER A 701 26.41 -22.26 34.58
N LEU A 702 25.43 -22.00 33.70
CA LEU A 702 24.68 -23.05 33.01
C LEU A 702 25.59 -23.82 32.05
N LEU A 703 26.42 -23.14 31.27
CA LEU A 703 27.35 -23.77 30.33
C LEU A 703 28.40 -24.62 31.07
N GLY A 704 28.90 -24.16 32.22
CA GLY A 704 29.76 -24.97 33.09
C GLY A 704 29.07 -26.27 33.52
N GLY A 705 27.85 -26.17 34.05
CA GLY A 705 27.06 -27.35 34.41
C GLY A 705 26.72 -28.28 33.24
N VAL A 706 26.60 -27.76 32.01
CA VAL A 706 26.44 -28.55 30.79
C VAL A 706 27.70 -29.35 30.48
N LEU A 707 28.87 -28.73 30.56
CA LEU A 707 30.15 -29.34 30.19
C LEU A 707 30.67 -30.34 31.23
N GLU A 708 30.39 -30.08 32.51
CA GLU A 708 30.69 -30.98 33.64
C GLU A 708 29.81 -32.22 33.65
N ASN A 709 28.66 -32.19 32.96
CA ASN A 709 27.75 -33.32 32.93
C ASN A 709 28.40 -34.52 32.19
N PRO A 710 28.47 -35.72 32.80
CA PRO A 710 29.15 -36.87 32.21
C PRO A 710 28.48 -37.40 30.93
N VAL A 711 27.19 -37.08 30.73
CA VAL A 711 26.43 -37.46 29.54
C VAL A 711 26.70 -36.51 28.36
N CYS A 712 27.27 -35.33 28.62
CA CYS A 712 27.53 -34.33 27.60
C CYS A 712 28.63 -34.77 26.62
N ARG A 713 28.27 -34.83 25.34
CA ARG A 713 29.15 -35.29 24.24
C ARG A 713 29.92 -34.17 23.53
N ILE A 714 29.76 -32.92 23.95
CA ILE A 714 30.53 -31.80 23.39
C ILE A 714 32.02 -32.05 23.60
N GLN A 715 32.80 -31.84 22.54
CA GLN A 715 34.26 -31.94 22.51
C GLN A 715 34.92 -30.58 22.25
N HIS A 716 34.20 -29.73 21.51
CA HIS A 716 34.68 -28.42 21.08
C HIS A 716 33.65 -27.34 21.40
N LEU A 717 34.13 -26.30 22.09
CA LEU A 717 33.34 -25.12 22.41
C LEU A 717 34.04 -23.88 21.87
N SER A 718 33.32 -23.09 21.09
CA SER A 718 33.77 -21.80 20.59
C SER A 718 32.89 -20.70 21.17
N ILE A 719 33.50 -19.70 21.81
CA ILE A 719 32.81 -18.51 22.31
C ILE A 719 33.49 -17.28 21.71
N LEU A 720 32.74 -16.49 20.94
CA LEU A 720 33.21 -15.26 20.32
C LEU A 720 32.39 -14.07 20.84
N GLU A 721 33.06 -13.14 21.52
CA GLU A 721 32.53 -11.80 21.81
C GLU A 721 33.05 -10.81 20.75
N GLU A 722 32.34 -9.68 20.53
CA GLU A 722 32.80 -8.59 19.65
C GLU A 722 34.21 -8.07 19.99
N TRP A 723 34.77 -8.42 21.17
CA TRP A 723 36.09 -7.98 21.65
C TRP A 723 37.01 -9.08 22.23
N LEU A 724 36.60 -10.36 22.26
CA LEU A 724 37.41 -11.47 22.81
C LEU A 724 37.23 -12.76 22.01
N ASN A 725 38.34 -13.38 21.62
CA ASN A 725 38.37 -14.65 20.89
C ASN A 725 38.90 -15.76 21.81
N ILE A 726 38.02 -16.61 22.33
CA ILE A 726 38.40 -17.73 23.22
C ILE A 726 37.86 -19.04 22.62
N SER A 727 38.77 -19.88 22.13
CA SER A 727 38.47 -21.26 21.73
C SER A 727 38.92 -22.22 22.83
N VAL A 728 38.03 -23.08 23.32
CA VAL A 728 38.33 -24.05 24.39
C VAL A 728 38.07 -25.47 23.88
N GLN A 729 39.12 -26.28 23.85
CA GLN A 729 38.98 -27.73 23.68
C GLN A 729 38.74 -28.41 25.03
N LYS A 730 37.83 -29.39 25.08
CA LYS A 730 37.49 -30.11 26.33
C LYS A 730 38.69 -30.79 27.01
N SER A 731 39.80 -31.00 26.29
CA SER A 731 41.06 -31.49 26.84
C SER A 731 41.80 -30.50 27.77
N MET A 732 41.33 -29.25 27.90
CA MET A 732 41.90 -28.24 28.82
C MET A 732 41.11 -28.06 30.13
N LEU A 733 40.10 -28.90 30.40
CA LEU A 733 39.23 -28.82 31.59
C LEU A 733 39.27 -30.11 32.45
N VAL A 734 40.36 -30.87 32.42
CA VAL A 734 40.62 -31.94 33.39
C VAL A 734 41.69 -31.50 34.37
#